data_AF-A0A933VBT6-F1
#
_entry.id   AF-A0A933VBT6-F1
#
_cell.length_a   1.000
_cell.length_b   1.000
_cell.length_c   1.000
_cell.angle_alpha   90.00
_cell.angle_beta   90.00
_cell.angle_gamma   90.00
#
_symmetry.space_group_name_H-M   'P 1'
#
loop_
_entity.id
_entity.type
_entity.pdbx_description
1 polymer ?
#
loop_
_entity_poly.entity_id
_entity_poly.type
_entity_poly.pdbx_seq_one_letter_code
_entity_poly.pdbx_strand_id
1 'polypeptide(L)'
;MRQVARAVQLFQAGGQRISMSALLFLFFFSIYAFTMSGRIQFGDEIEKYRVAQSIVERQQFSFRPTATRNEAGVGGRTYSIYELGQTILEIPFYAIGKVAYSIYPTVDANWIAMLFVGLLNPILTALTCVVLYHTCLGLDYQRKTALWVTLAFGLGTIAWPYSRSYTREPLLALLILASFYSAYLFKKTQLNRWIWIAGLASGYLAFSKFIHGVVIPIILIYILIITYQKQKRSGVSTSTRIVGLLQYVFIFLSPILFFGVAQALYSWARFQNVYIGFAGTKFNPVDWVLQLVTLSEPLTATIGLLFSQEKSLLLYSPIIVLFVLGWFYWLRRQPLEAAVIGVLVVVEFVEVVLRPDWDGGSWWGPRYLVQIVPLCMLGVGSLLQASFSANQKWFRLAFGALFAIGVWIQIVGAFTSERDALNIVGGASTLARQLDFLAHGLIDSLVIYFSPTAPLVQVNPFGILLIGIILLLAVFIWAQGFTPTKPSYPINAVFLILFSLVVLGGFVAWIVVPYSRILTAKGNVRLNAAQNYSGAGETCKAVVLYEMALDWGTTFQHEATTRISQFAPLAKGTQLQIEDYMSWTDITGTVKIENDPVEVIGASPSMRFSTLTDQNATAIVTSSPIQVNPKMQYELSGWLKSSSIYGTGYGVVTLIEDNGNWEDKRSTDIEIMDETHGWQLFRGTITTLPTTKRLFVKVGLFNTFGTLWVDGIRLIQVDPRVPYQADPMVPCK
;
A
#
# COMPACT_ATOMS: atom_id res chain seq x y z
N MET A 1 40.10 36.26 9.01
CA MET A 1 40.54 34.85 9.09
C MET A 1 40.59 34.27 10.50
N ARG A 2 41.30 34.85 11.49
CA ARG A 2 41.32 34.32 12.88
C ARG A 2 39.96 34.32 13.62
N GLN A 3 39.09 35.30 13.37
CA GLN A 3 37.73 35.32 13.92
C GLN A 3 36.79 34.29 13.25
N VAL A 4 36.97 34.03 11.95
CA VAL A 4 36.25 32.96 11.22
C VAL A 4 36.72 31.59 11.70
N ALA A 5 38.03 31.40 11.94
CA ALA A 5 38.56 30.17 12.53
C ALA A 5 38.06 29.96 13.98
N ARG A 6 37.89 31.03 14.77
CA ARG A 6 37.31 30.96 16.12
C ARG A 6 35.80 30.66 16.09
N ALA A 7 35.06 31.19 15.12
CA ALA A 7 33.65 30.87 14.89
C ALA A 7 33.46 29.41 14.45
N VAL A 8 34.34 28.90 13.57
CA VAL A 8 34.39 27.49 13.17
C VAL A 8 34.77 26.58 14.36
N GLN A 9 35.74 26.98 15.19
CA GLN A 9 36.09 26.23 16.41
C GLN A 9 34.97 26.24 17.47
N LEU A 10 34.24 27.35 17.62
CA LEU A 10 33.06 27.43 18.50
C LEU A 10 31.89 26.58 17.96
N PHE A 11 31.73 26.47 16.64
CA PHE A 11 30.79 25.53 16.01
C PHE A 11 31.20 24.05 16.17
N GLN A 12 32.51 23.77 16.21
CA GLN A 12 33.05 22.42 16.40
C GLN A 12 33.06 21.96 17.87
N ALA A 13 33.14 22.90 18.83
CA ALA A 13 33.34 22.59 20.24
C ALA A 13 32.05 22.17 21.01
N GLY A 14 30.85 22.31 20.42
CA GLY A 14 29.58 22.03 21.10
C GLY A 14 28.57 21.15 20.35
N GLY A 15 28.91 20.64 19.16
CA GLY A 15 27.95 19.90 18.33
C GLY A 15 27.71 18.46 18.80
N GLN A 16 26.47 18.13 19.19
CA GLN A 16 26.06 16.73 19.35
C GLN A 16 26.34 15.95 18.06
N ARG A 17 26.97 14.77 18.18
CA ARG A 17 27.30 13.89 17.04
C ARG A 17 26.00 13.31 16.45
N ILE A 18 25.85 13.29 15.12
CA ILE A 18 24.79 12.50 14.49
C ILE A 18 25.01 11.03 14.86
N SER A 19 23.98 10.41 15.44
CA SER A 19 24.01 8.99 15.78
C SER A 19 23.92 8.13 14.51
N MET A 20 24.54 6.95 14.54
CA MET A 20 24.36 5.95 13.47
C MET A 20 22.88 5.63 13.24
N SER A 21 22.04 5.69 14.28
CA SER A 21 20.59 5.54 14.18
C SER A 21 19.96 6.56 13.23
N ALA A 22 20.33 7.83 13.38
CA ALA A 22 19.81 8.90 12.52
C ALA A 22 20.31 8.76 11.09
N LEU A 23 21.58 8.39 10.88
CA LEU A 23 22.12 8.14 9.54
C LEU A 23 21.40 6.98 8.84
N LEU A 24 21.23 5.85 9.53
CA LEU A 24 20.52 4.69 8.97
C LEU A 24 19.06 5.04 8.68
N PHE A 25 18.36 5.68 9.61
CA PHE A 25 16.98 6.10 9.40
C PHE A 25 16.85 6.98 8.16
N LEU A 26 17.63 8.07 8.07
CA LEU A 26 17.57 9.00 6.95
C LEU A 26 17.99 8.33 5.64
N PHE A 27 18.96 7.43 5.66
CA PHE A 27 19.43 6.70 4.47
C PHE A 27 18.32 5.81 3.90
N PHE A 28 17.75 4.94 4.74
CA PHE A 28 16.68 4.04 4.30
C PHE A 28 15.40 4.80 3.97
N PHE A 29 15.01 5.79 4.78
CA PHE A 29 13.85 6.62 4.48
C PHE A 29 14.00 7.33 3.13
N SER A 30 15.18 7.87 2.81
CA SER A 30 15.42 8.52 1.51
C SER A 30 15.32 7.55 0.34
N ILE A 31 15.84 6.32 0.48
CA ILE A 31 15.70 5.27 -0.53
C ILE A 31 14.24 4.86 -0.73
N TYR A 32 13.52 4.64 0.37
CA TYR A 32 12.12 4.21 0.32
C TYR A 32 11.19 5.30 -0.21
N ALA A 33 11.43 6.56 0.17
CA ALA A 33 10.73 7.72 -0.37
C ALA A 33 11.02 7.92 -1.87
N PHE A 34 12.25 7.65 -2.32
CA PHE A 34 12.61 7.70 -3.75
C PHE A 34 11.82 6.69 -4.58
N THR A 35 11.55 5.51 -4.02
CA THR A 35 10.80 4.44 -4.70
C THR A 35 9.29 4.49 -4.45
N MET A 36 8.76 5.50 -3.75
CA MET A 36 7.35 5.57 -3.39
C MET A 36 6.45 5.74 -4.64
N SER A 37 5.28 5.07 -4.66
CA SER A 37 4.32 5.14 -5.79
C SER A 37 3.50 6.43 -5.78
N GLY A 38 3.17 6.93 -4.59
CA GLY A 38 2.40 8.17 -4.39
C GLY A 38 0.89 8.02 -4.41
N ARG A 39 0.33 6.86 -4.81
CA ARG A 39 -1.12 6.58 -4.75
C ARG A 39 -1.37 5.25 -4.04
N ILE A 40 -2.44 5.18 -3.26
CA ILE A 40 -2.95 3.92 -2.67
C ILE A 40 -3.87 3.27 -3.69
N GLN A 41 -3.71 1.98 -3.96
CA GLN A 41 -4.40 1.34 -5.09
C GLN A 41 -5.04 -0.03 -4.78
N PHE A 42 -4.85 -0.58 -3.58
CA PHE A 42 -5.43 -1.87 -3.22
C PHE A 42 -6.63 -1.73 -2.27
N GLY A 43 -7.65 -2.57 -2.46
CA GLY A 43 -8.91 -2.50 -1.71
C GLY A 43 -8.73 -2.50 -0.19
N ASP A 44 -7.97 -3.46 0.35
CA ASP A 44 -7.67 -3.56 1.79
C ASP A 44 -6.95 -2.32 2.37
N GLU A 45 -6.22 -1.58 1.53
CA GLU A 45 -5.50 -0.36 1.93
C GLU A 45 -6.44 0.85 1.86
N ILE A 46 -7.23 0.94 0.79
CA ILE A 46 -8.22 2.00 0.58
C ILE A 46 -9.25 2.00 1.71
N GLU A 47 -9.73 0.83 2.18
CA GLU A 47 -10.68 0.80 3.30
C GLU A 47 -10.15 1.46 4.57
N LYS A 48 -8.90 1.16 4.95
CA LYS A 48 -8.29 1.74 6.17
C LYS A 48 -8.13 3.24 6.03
N TYR A 49 -7.69 3.67 4.84
CA TYR A 49 -7.62 5.07 4.47
C TYR A 49 -8.99 5.76 4.55
N ARG A 50 -10.07 5.13 4.06
CA ARG A 50 -11.45 5.67 4.11
C ARG A 50 -11.98 5.79 5.54
N VAL A 51 -11.58 4.90 6.44
CA VAL A 51 -11.87 5.04 7.87
C VAL A 51 -11.10 6.23 8.46
N ALA A 52 -9.81 6.39 8.15
CA ALA A 52 -9.02 7.55 8.60
C ALA A 52 -9.64 8.87 8.10
N GLN A 53 -10.02 8.92 6.82
CA GLN A 53 -10.76 10.04 6.22
C GLN A 53 -12.05 10.33 6.98
N SER A 54 -12.88 9.31 7.23
CA SER A 54 -14.18 9.49 7.88
C SER A 54 -14.05 9.97 9.32
N ILE A 55 -13.01 9.55 10.04
CA ILE A 55 -12.69 10.04 11.39
C ILE A 55 -12.35 11.53 11.34
N VAL A 56 -11.48 11.95 10.42
CA VAL A 56 -11.01 13.34 10.34
C VAL A 56 -12.08 14.28 9.78
N GLU A 57 -12.84 13.86 8.77
CA GLU A 57 -13.84 14.70 8.11
C GLU A 57 -15.18 14.73 8.85
N ARG A 58 -15.63 13.59 9.40
CA ARG A 58 -17.00 13.41 9.88
C ARG A 58 -17.11 12.94 11.33
N GLN A 59 -15.98 12.68 12.00
CA GLN A 59 -15.94 12.09 13.35
C GLN A 59 -16.73 10.76 13.41
N GLN A 60 -16.66 9.98 12.33
CA GLN A 60 -17.39 8.72 12.17
C GLN A 60 -16.47 7.61 11.69
N PHE A 61 -16.79 6.37 12.06
CA PHE A 61 -16.10 5.18 11.54
C PHE A 61 -16.73 4.63 10.25
N SER A 62 -17.97 5.02 9.96
CA SER A 62 -18.66 4.59 8.75
C SER A 62 -18.14 5.34 7.54
N PHE A 63 -18.01 4.62 6.43
CA PHE A 63 -17.72 5.19 5.12
C PHE A 63 -18.73 4.67 4.10
N ARG A 64 -18.61 5.17 2.87
CA ARG A 64 -19.46 4.74 1.77
C ARG A 64 -19.16 3.27 1.43
N PRO A 65 -20.16 2.42 1.15
CA PRO A 65 -19.90 1.04 0.76
C PRO A 65 -18.92 0.96 -0.42
N THR A 66 -17.90 0.13 -0.28
CA THR A 66 -17.00 -0.28 -1.37
C THR A 66 -17.37 -1.69 -1.83
N ALA A 67 -16.92 -2.10 -3.02
CA ALA A 67 -17.31 -3.39 -3.60
C ALA A 67 -16.89 -4.63 -2.77
N THR A 68 -15.92 -4.52 -1.85
CA THR A 68 -15.40 -5.65 -1.08
C THR A 68 -14.93 -5.21 0.32
N ARG A 69 -14.98 -6.14 1.29
CA ARG A 69 -14.36 -6.08 2.65
C ARG A 69 -14.98 -5.14 3.70
N ASN A 70 -16.22 -4.72 3.50
CA ASN A 70 -17.02 -3.99 4.49
C ASN A 70 -18.31 -4.72 4.84
N GLU A 71 -18.96 -4.30 5.93
CA GLU A 71 -20.23 -4.88 6.40
C GLU A 71 -21.17 -3.78 6.92
N ALA A 72 -22.47 -4.04 6.80
CA ALA A 72 -23.48 -3.19 7.42
C ALA A 72 -23.44 -3.35 8.94
N GLY A 73 -23.49 -2.23 9.66
CA GLY A 73 -23.49 -2.18 11.11
C GLY A 73 -24.59 -1.29 11.65
N VAL A 74 -24.29 -0.63 12.78
CA VAL A 74 -25.22 0.26 13.48
C VAL A 74 -25.80 1.31 12.55
N GLY A 75 -27.13 1.42 12.57
CA GLY A 75 -27.89 2.39 11.77
C GLY A 75 -27.90 2.11 10.27
N GLY A 76 -27.63 0.86 9.85
CA GLY A 76 -27.58 0.48 8.44
C GLY A 76 -26.38 1.09 7.69
N ARG A 77 -25.43 1.68 8.41
CA ARG A 77 -24.22 2.28 7.84
C ARG A 77 -23.17 1.21 7.57
N THR A 78 -22.30 1.49 6.61
CA THR A 78 -21.22 0.57 6.23
C THR A 78 -19.94 0.86 7.00
N TYR A 79 -19.32 -0.20 7.52
CA TYR A 79 -18.08 -0.14 8.27
C TYR A 79 -17.08 -1.17 7.74
N SER A 80 -15.78 -0.86 7.83
CA SER A 80 -14.73 -1.81 7.47
C SER A 80 -14.75 -2.98 8.44
N ILE A 81 -14.39 -4.18 7.98
CA ILE A 81 -14.21 -5.34 8.86
C ILE A 81 -12.83 -5.38 9.53
N TYR A 82 -11.92 -4.46 9.20
CA TYR A 82 -10.56 -4.45 9.72
C TYR A 82 -10.40 -3.82 11.10
N GLU A 83 -9.30 -4.16 11.75
CA GLU A 83 -8.85 -3.59 13.01
C GLU A 83 -8.33 -2.14 12.86
N LEU A 84 -8.32 -1.40 13.96
CA LEU A 84 -8.07 0.04 13.96
C LEU A 84 -6.57 0.41 13.99
N GLY A 85 -5.67 -0.54 14.26
CA GLY A 85 -4.26 -0.27 14.55
C GLY A 85 -3.47 0.43 13.43
N GLN A 86 -3.66 0.07 12.16
CA GLN A 86 -2.99 0.81 11.07
C GLN A 86 -3.65 2.18 10.84
N THR A 87 -4.98 2.23 10.80
CA THR A 87 -5.76 3.46 10.57
C THR A 87 -5.41 4.59 11.54
N ILE A 88 -5.15 4.31 12.82
CA ILE A 88 -4.74 5.38 13.77
C ILE A 88 -3.45 6.07 13.35
N LEU A 89 -2.50 5.31 12.80
CA LEU A 89 -1.25 5.89 12.31
C LEU A 89 -1.44 6.68 11.03
N GLU A 90 -2.49 6.41 10.24
CA GLU A 90 -2.82 7.11 9.00
C GLU A 90 -3.46 8.48 9.25
N ILE A 91 -4.26 8.63 10.32
CA ILE A 91 -4.97 9.88 10.69
C ILE A 91 -4.09 11.14 10.62
N PRO A 92 -2.92 11.22 11.28
CA PRO A 92 -2.12 12.45 11.23
C PRO A 92 -1.60 12.76 9.82
N PHE A 93 -1.26 11.76 9.02
CA PHE A 93 -0.81 11.97 7.64
C PHE A 93 -1.95 12.39 6.72
N TYR A 94 -3.14 11.81 6.90
CA TYR A 94 -4.34 12.26 6.21
C TYR A 94 -4.65 13.73 6.53
N ALA A 95 -4.58 14.12 7.81
CA ALA A 95 -4.81 15.50 8.24
C ALA A 95 -3.79 16.48 7.61
N ILE A 96 -2.52 16.09 7.55
CA ILE A 96 -1.48 16.87 6.84
C ILE A 96 -1.83 16.98 5.35
N GLY A 97 -2.27 15.90 4.72
CA GLY A 97 -2.70 15.91 3.32
C GLY A 97 -3.87 16.85 3.04
N LYS A 98 -4.84 16.92 3.96
CA LYS A 98 -5.96 17.87 3.89
C LYS A 98 -5.47 19.33 4.01
N VAL A 99 -4.54 19.61 4.90
CA VAL A 99 -3.90 20.94 5.01
C VAL A 99 -3.10 21.27 3.76
N ALA A 100 -2.39 20.30 3.18
CA ALA A 100 -1.67 20.49 1.94
C ALA A 100 -2.62 20.82 0.78
N TYR A 101 -3.77 20.14 0.70
CA TYR A 101 -4.81 20.43 -0.29
C TYR A 101 -5.40 21.84 -0.13
N SER A 102 -5.62 22.33 1.10
CA SER A 102 -6.15 23.68 1.30
C SER A 102 -5.18 24.80 0.93
N ILE A 103 -3.87 24.53 0.97
CA ILE A 103 -2.83 25.48 0.56
C ILE A 103 -2.53 25.37 -0.94
N TYR A 104 -2.47 24.14 -1.45
CA TYR A 104 -2.19 23.81 -2.84
C TYR A 104 -3.31 22.91 -3.40
N PRO A 105 -4.46 23.48 -3.79
CA PRO A 105 -5.54 22.71 -4.37
C PRO A 105 -5.07 21.96 -5.61
N THR A 106 -5.29 20.65 -5.63
CA THR A 106 -5.01 19.77 -6.77
C THR A 106 -6.31 19.24 -7.36
N VAL A 107 -6.24 18.24 -8.25
CA VAL A 107 -7.42 17.64 -8.91
C VAL A 107 -8.36 16.93 -7.91
N ASP A 108 -7.80 16.38 -6.83
CA ASP A 108 -8.56 15.61 -5.85
C ASP A 108 -7.88 15.60 -4.47
N ALA A 109 -8.68 15.85 -3.42
CA ALA A 109 -8.20 15.88 -2.04
C ALA A 109 -7.72 14.51 -1.54
N ASN A 110 -8.33 13.41 -1.99
CA ASN A 110 -7.89 12.07 -1.59
C ASN A 110 -6.52 11.75 -2.19
N TRP A 111 -6.28 12.09 -3.45
CA TRP A 111 -5.03 11.73 -4.13
C TRP A 111 -3.82 12.35 -3.45
N ILE A 112 -3.90 13.62 -3.03
CA ILE A 112 -2.83 14.27 -2.27
C ILE A 112 -2.77 13.73 -0.83
N ALA A 113 -3.90 13.44 -0.18
CA ALA A 113 -3.88 12.82 1.14
C ALA A 113 -3.27 11.41 1.14
N MET A 114 -3.53 10.61 0.10
CA MET A 114 -2.90 9.30 -0.12
C MET A 114 -1.37 9.42 -0.23
N LEU A 115 -0.86 10.44 -0.94
CA LEU A 115 0.57 10.72 -1.03
C LEU A 115 1.21 10.87 0.37
N PHE A 116 0.58 11.61 1.27
CA PHE A 116 1.10 11.81 2.63
C PHE A 116 0.97 10.56 3.49
N VAL A 117 -0.17 9.86 3.43
CA VAL A 117 -0.35 8.57 4.11
C VAL A 117 0.73 7.57 3.65
N GLY A 118 1.22 7.72 2.42
CA GLY A 118 2.29 6.89 1.84
C GLY A 118 3.63 6.97 2.49
N LEU A 119 3.87 8.04 3.24
CA LEU A 119 5.11 8.19 3.98
C LEU A 119 5.16 7.27 5.20
N LEU A 120 4.04 6.68 5.61
CA LEU A 120 3.98 5.81 6.79
C LEU A 120 4.88 4.58 6.64
N ASN A 121 4.74 3.79 5.58
CA ASN A 121 5.51 2.56 5.41
C ASN A 121 7.02 2.78 5.15
N PRO A 122 7.46 3.81 4.40
CA PRO A 122 8.86 4.22 4.35
C PRO A 122 9.44 4.53 5.73
N ILE A 123 8.68 5.23 6.58
CA ILE A 123 9.10 5.54 7.96
C ILE A 123 9.19 4.26 8.79
N LEU A 124 8.17 3.41 8.76
CA LEU A 124 8.12 2.18 9.54
C LEU A 124 9.24 1.21 9.16
N THR A 125 9.50 0.99 7.87
CA THR A 125 10.57 0.10 7.41
C THR A 125 11.97 0.66 7.74
N ALA A 126 12.16 1.99 7.63
CA ALA A 126 13.41 2.63 8.05
C ALA A 126 13.62 2.52 9.57
N LEU A 127 12.57 2.64 10.39
CA LEU A 127 12.62 2.37 11.82
C LEU A 127 12.97 0.90 12.09
N THR A 128 12.42 -0.05 11.34
CA THR A 128 12.77 -1.48 11.45
C THR A 128 14.25 -1.71 11.21
N CYS A 129 14.86 -1.01 10.23
CA CYS A 129 16.31 -1.07 9.99
C CYS A 129 17.11 -0.59 11.21
N VAL A 130 16.68 0.51 11.86
CA VAL A 130 17.32 1.04 13.07
C VAL A 130 17.17 0.08 14.26
N VAL A 131 15.96 -0.44 14.50
CA VAL A 131 15.72 -1.41 15.58
C VAL A 131 16.50 -2.69 15.33
N LEU A 132 16.61 -3.17 14.09
CA LEU A 132 17.41 -4.33 13.72
C LEU A 132 18.89 -4.10 14.00
N TYR A 133 19.43 -2.94 13.61
CA TYR A 133 20.80 -2.56 13.90
C TYR A 133 21.11 -2.62 15.40
N HIS A 134 20.23 -2.03 16.22
CA HIS A 134 20.37 -2.03 17.67
C HIS A 134 20.13 -3.40 18.31
N THR A 135 19.28 -4.22 17.72
CA THR A 135 19.10 -5.62 18.13
C THR A 135 20.39 -6.40 17.90
N CYS A 136 21.02 -6.26 16.74
CA CYS A 136 22.31 -6.90 16.45
C CYS A 136 23.40 -6.45 17.43
N LEU A 137 23.54 -5.14 17.70
CA LEU A 137 24.47 -4.65 18.72
C LEU A 137 24.13 -5.17 20.12
N GLY A 138 22.83 -5.25 20.42
CA GLY A 138 22.30 -5.84 21.64
C GLY A 138 22.74 -7.29 21.79
N LEU A 139 22.71 -8.10 20.73
CA LEU A 139 23.14 -9.50 20.72
C LEU A 139 24.67 -9.69 20.67
N ASP A 140 25.43 -8.62 20.92
CA ASP A 140 26.89 -8.58 20.94
C ASP A 140 27.53 -8.86 19.57
N TYR A 141 26.82 -8.55 18.47
CA TYR A 141 27.43 -8.57 17.14
C TYR A 141 28.34 -7.36 16.97
N GLN A 142 29.43 -7.53 16.22
CA GLN A 142 30.30 -6.42 15.85
C GLN A 142 29.52 -5.38 15.03
N ARG A 143 29.90 -4.10 15.18
CA ARG A 143 29.27 -2.99 14.43
C ARG A 143 29.23 -3.25 12.92
N LYS A 144 30.30 -3.80 12.35
CA LYS A 144 30.37 -4.17 10.93
C LYS A 144 29.31 -5.22 10.56
N THR A 145 29.14 -6.26 11.38
CA THR A 145 28.11 -7.29 11.18
C THR A 145 26.73 -6.67 11.26
N ALA A 146 26.45 -5.87 12.31
CA ALA A 146 25.17 -5.20 12.47
C ALA A 146 24.83 -4.32 11.25
N LEU A 147 25.79 -3.55 10.73
CA LEU A 147 25.60 -2.74 9.53
C LEU A 147 25.28 -3.58 8.29
N TRP A 148 26.07 -4.63 8.02
CA TRP A 148 25.82 -5.50 6.86
C TRP A 148 24.49 -6.22 6.93
N VAL A 149 24.08 -6.68 8.12
CA VAL A 149 22.76 -7.29 8.36
C VAL A 149 21.65 -6.27 8.07
N THR A 150 21.78 -5.05 8.57
CA THR A 150 20.79 -3.99 8.33
C THR A 150 20.73 -3.58 6.85
N LEU A 151 21.87 -3.43 6.17
CA LEU A 151 21.93 -3.15 4.73
C LEU A 151 21.31 -4.28 3.90
N ALA A 152 21.62 -5.53 4.26
CA ALA A 152 21.06 -6.69 3.58
C ALA A 152 19.55 -6.82 3.79
N PHE A 153 19.06 -6.57 4.99
CA PHE A 153 17.63 -6.48 5.27
C PHE A 153 16.97 -5.41 4.40
N GLY A 154 17.43 -4.16 4.54
CA GLY A 154 16.72 -3.02 3.98
C GLY A 154 16.84 -2.86 2.46
N LEU A 155 17.87 -3.43 1.81
CA LEU A 155 18.09 -3.33 0.36
C LEU A 155 17.99 -4.68 -0.37
N GLY A 156 18.23 -5.80 0.32
CA GLY A 156 18.34 -7.12 -0.29
C GLY A 156 17.17 -8.07 0.00
N THR A 157 16.11 -7.59 0.66
CA THR A 157 14.94 -8.40 1.00
C THR A 157 13.64 -7.69 0.64
N ILE A 158 12.55 -8.44 0.67
CA ILE A 158 11.18 -8.01 0.40
C ILE A 158 10.74 -6.77 1.21
N ALA A 159 11.46 -6.41 2.29
CA ALA A 159 11.25 -5.18 3.03
C ALA A 159 11.26 -3.91 2.14
N TRP A 160 12.06 -3.88 1.07
CA TRP A 160 12.16 -2.69 0.21
C TRP A 160 10.88 -2.47 -0.63
N PRO A 161 10.39 -3.40 -1.47
CA PRO A 161 9.10 -3.23 -2.15
C PRO A 161 7.91 -3.01 -1.20
N TYR A 162 7.93 -3.59 0.00
CA TYR A 162 6.86 -3.35 0.98
C TYR A 162 6.97 -2.01 1.71
N SER A 163 8.12 -1.33 1.64
CA SER A 163 8.24 0.03 2.15
C SER A 163 7.43 1.04 1.33
N ARG A 164 7.10 0.73 0.07
CA ARG A 164 6.32 1.62 -0.82
C ARG A 164 4.84 1.21 -0.96
N SER A 165 4.49 -0.02 -0.62
CA SER A 165 3.09 -0.46 -0.52
C SER A 165 2.47 0.07 0.79
N TYR A 166 1.15 -0.02 0.96
CA TYR A 166 0.40 0.51 2.11
C TYR A 166 -0.18 -0.60 2.97
N THR A 167 0.49 -1.75 2.97
CA THR A 167 0.07 -2.91 3.73
C THR A 167 0.44 -2.77 5.21
N ARG A 168 -0.09 -3.66 6.06
CA ARG A 168 0.20 -3.66 7.51
C ARG A 168 1.57 -4.22 7.82
N GLU A 169 2.09 -5.04 6.93
CA GLU A 169 3.24 -5.90 7.14
C GLU A 169 4.50 -5.14 7.60
N PRO A 170 4.85 -3.95 7.07
CA PRO A 170 5.95 -3.14 7.64
C PRO A 170 5.76 -2.76 9.11
N LEU A 171 4.54 -2.43 9.53
CA LEU A 171 4.20 -2.15 10.92
C LEU A 171 4.36 -3.41 11.78
N LEU A 172 3.87 -4.55 11.30
CA LEU A 172 3.97 -5.82 12.01
C LEU A 172 5.43 -6.25 12.20
N ALA A 173 6.25 -6.10 11.15
CA ALA A 173 7.70 -6.37 11.16
C ALA A 173 8.43 -5.51 12.22
N LEU A 174 8.08 -4.23 12.32
CA LEU A 174 8.63 -3.33 13.33
C LEU A 174 8.24 -3.79 14.74
N LEU A 175 6.97 -4.06 14.98
CA LEU A 175 6.42 -4.35 16.30
C LEU A 175 6.89 -5.69 16.86
N ILE A 176 6.95 -6.75 16.03
CA ILE A 176 7.45 -8.06 16.47
C ILE A 176 8.92 -7.99 16.87
N LEU A 177 9.75 -7.28 16.08
CA LEU A 177 11.15 -7.06 16.38
C LEU A 177 11.33 -6.17 17.62
N ALA A 178 10.57 -5.08 17.73
CA ALA A 178 10.61 -4.17 18.88
C ALA A 178 10.17 -4.84 20.18
N SER A 179 9.20 -5.76 20.11
CA SER A 179 8.75 -6.56 21.25
C SER A 179 9.87 -7.46 21.77
N PHE A 180 10.49 -8.25 20.88
CA PHE A 180 11.65 -9.07 21.23
C PHE A 180 12.81 -8.24 21.76
N TYR A 181 13.18 -7.17 21.06
CA TYR A 181 14.30 -6.33 21.45
C TYR A 181 14.09 -5.65 22.81
N SER A 182 12.87 -5.20 23.10
CA SER A 182 12.54 -4.62 24.40
C SER A 182 12.63 -5.66 25.52
N ALA A 183 12.08 -6.87 25.32
CA ALA A 183 12.24 -7.95 26.29
C ALA A 183 13.72 -8.32 26.51
N TYR A 184 14.54 -8.27 25.45
CA TYR A 184 15.98 -8.46 25.55
C TYR A 184 16.69 -7.32 26.30
N LEU A 185 16.28 -6.06 26.09
CA LEU A 185 16.80 -4.92 26.85
C LEU A 185 16.42 -5.00 28.33
N PHE A 186 15.27 -5.56 28.68
CA PHE A 186 14.94 -5.89 30.07
C PHE A 186 15.95 -6.90 30.64
N LYS A 187 16.29 -7.98 29.90
CA LYS A 187 17.34 -8.93 30.32
C LYS A 187 18.67 -8.21 30.61
N LYS A 188 19.09 -7.27 29.77
CA LYS A 188 20.36 -6.53 29.95
C LYS A 188 20.32 -5.47 31.05
N THR A 189 19.26 -4.69 31.14
CA THR A 189 19.22 -3.46 31.96
C THR A 189 18.40 -3.58 33.24
N GLN A 190 17.52 -4.57 33.33
CA GLN A 190 16.63 -4.81 34.47
C GLN A 190 15.61 -3.68 34.74
N LEU A 191 15.38 -2.80 33.77
CA LEU A 191 14.41 -1.71 33.88
C LEU A 191 13.00 -2.17 33.46
N ASN A 192 12.01 -2.02 34.34
CA ASN A 192 10.61 -2.41 34.11
C ASN A 192 9.98 -1.74 32.88
N ARG A 193 10.45 -0.54 32.50
CA ARG A 193 9.97 0.15 31.30
C ARG A 193 10.06 -0.71 30.04
N TRP A 194 11.06 -1.58 29.94
CA TRP A 194 11.27 -2.43 28.77
C TRP A 194 10.27 -3.59 28.71
N ILE A 195 9.79 -4.08 29.86
CA ILE A 195 8.66 -5.03 29.90
C ILE A 195 7.40 -4.34 29.39
N TRP A 196 7.15 -3.11 29.88
CA TRP A 196 5.98 -2.34 29.45
C TRP A 196 6.04 -2.01 27.95
N ILE A 197 7.20 -1.62 27.41
CA ILE A 197 7.39 -1.39 25.96
C ILE A 197 7.22 -2.69 25.16
N ALA A 198 7.71 -3.85 25.67
CA ALA A 198 7.48 -5.14 25.03
C ALA A 198 5.97 -5.50 24.99
N GLY A 199 5.26 -5.23 26.07
CA GLY A 199 3.80 -5.36 26.15
C GLY A 199 3.09 -4.40 25.20
N LEU A 200 3.53 -3.15 25.12
CA LEU A 200 3.00 -2.13 24.22
C LEU A 200 3.17 -2.55 22.76
N ALA A 201 4.36 -3.00 22.37
CA ALA A 201 4.64 -3.48 21.01
C ALA A 201 3.82 -4.74 20.68
N SER A 202 3.75 -5.72 21.59
CA SER A 202 2.96 -6.96 21.37
C SER A 202 1.45 -6.69 21.33
N GLY A 203 0.97 -5.80 22.19
CA GLY A 203 -0.43 -5.38 22.22
C GLY A 203 -0.82 -4.61 20.97
N TYR A 204 0.02 -3.67 20.53
CA TYR A 204 -0.22 -2.92 19.29
C TYR A 204 -0.11 -3.81 18.04
N LEU A 205 0.73 -4.85 18.08
CA LEU A 205 0.82 -5.87 17.02
C LEU A 205 -0.54 -6.58 16.86
N ALA A 206 -1.08 -7.13 17.95
CA ALA A 206 -2.40 -7.77 17.95
C ALA A 206 -3.54 -6.78 17.62
N PHE A 207 -3.42 -5.52 18.03
CA PHE A 207 -4.36 -4.45 17.70
C PHE A 207 -4.35 -4.06 16.21
N SER A 208 -3.22 -4.26 15.53
CA SER A 208 -3.09 -3.97 14.09
C SER A 208 -3.57 -5.15 13.24
N LYS A 209 -3.38 -6.38 13.72
CA LYS A 209 -3.82 -7.61 13.07
C LYS A 209 -3.90 -8.73 14.10
N PHE A 210 -5.13 -9.14 14.43
CA PHE A 210 -5.43 -9.99 15.59
C PHE A 210 -4.63 -11.30 15.65
N ILE A 211 -4.42 -11.94 14.49
CA ILE A 211 -3.81 -13.26 14.40
C ILE A 211 -2.35 -13.28 14.94
N HIS A 212 -1.64 -12.14 14.88
CA HIS A 212 -0.31 -11.98 15.50
C HIS A 212 -0.34 -11.88 17.04
N GLY A 213 -1.52 -11.99 17.67
CA GLY A 213 -1.65 -12.15 19.12
C GLY A 213 -0.90 -13.37 19.66
N VAL A 214 -0.58 -14.36 18.81
CA VAL A 214 0.26 -15.52 19.16
C VAL A 214 1.67 -15.14 19.62
N VAL A 215 2.17 -13.96 19.27
CA VAL A 215 3.47 -13.43 19.73
C VAL A 215 3.46 -13.12 21.24
N ILE A 216 2.31 -12.73 21.80
CA ILE A 216 2.15 -12.34 23.21
C ILE A 216 2.64 -13.42 24.17
N PRO A 217 2.14 -14.68 24.11
CA PRO A 217 2.60 -15.74 25.01
C PRO A 217 4.08 -16.08 24.82
N ILE A 218 4.62 -16.00 23.60
CA ILE A 218 6.03 -16.32 23.32
C ILE A 218 6.95 -15.32 24.03
N ILE A 219 6.65 -14.03 23.91
CA ILE A 219 7.42 -12.96 24.56
C ILE A 219 7.24 -12.98 26.08
N LEU A 220 6.02 -13.23 26.56
CA LEU A 220 5.75 -13.37 27.99
C LEU A 220 6.56 -14.54 28.58
N ILE A 221 6.55 -15.71 27.94
CA ILE A 221 7.33 -16.87 28.38
C ILE A 221 8.82 -16.54 28.42
N TYR A 222 9.35 -15.83 27.43
CA TYR A 222 10.74 -15.37 27.46
C TYR A 222 11.03 -14.49 28.69
N ILE A 223 10.16 -13.51 28.97
CA ILE A 223 10.27 -12.62 30.14
C ILE A 223 10.20 -13.41 31.47
N LEU A 224 9.32 -14.40 31.56
CA LEU A 224 9.20 -15.26 32.73
C LEU A 224 10.43 -16.15 32.92
N ILE A 225 10.99 -16.71 31.85
CA ILE A 225 12.21 -17.53 31.91
C ILE A 225 13.39 -16.71 32.41
N ILE A 226 13.64 -15.52 31.83
CA ILE A 226 14.77 -14.67 32.26
C ILE A 226 14.60 -14.21 33.72
N THR A 227 13.37 -13.92 34.14
CA THR A 227 13.06 -13.51 35.51
C THR A 227 13.27 -14.66 36.49
N TYR A 228 12.73 -15.85 36.17
CA TYR A 228 12.86 -17.04 36.99
C TYR A 228 14.33 -17.43 37.17
N GLN A 229 15.11 -17.46 36.08
CA GLN A 229 16.54 -17.77 36.13
C GLN A 229 17.31 -16.78 37.02
N LYS A 230 16.98 -15.48 36.95
CA LYS A 230 17.57 -14.45 37.81
C LYS A 230 17.21 -14.66 39.28
N GLN A 231 15.92 -14.73 39.62
CA GLN A 231 15.46 -14.86 41.00
C GLN A 231 15.95 -16.16 41.65
N LYS A 232 16.04 -17.25 40.88
CA LYS A 232 16.64 -18.51 41.31
C LYS A 232 18.13 -18.34 41.64
N ARG A 233 18.91 -17.63 40.80
CA ARG A 233 20.32 -17.33 41.06
C ARG A 233 20.53 -16.42 42.27
N SER A 234 19.60 -15.49 42.52
CA SER A 234 19.63 -14.58 43.67
C SER A 234 19.16 -15.22 44.98
N GLY A 235 18.78 -16.50 45.00
CA GLY A 235 18.38 -17.20 46.23
C GLY A 235 17.07 -16.72 46.85
N VAL A 236 16.22 -16.02 46.10
CA VAL A 236 14.98 -15.43 46.61
C VAL A 236 13.96 -16.52 46.95
N SER A 237 13.24 -16.34 48.07
CA SER A 237 12.14 -17.21 48.53
C SER A 237 11.09 -17.46 47.44
N THR A 238 10.46 -18.63 47.48
CA THR A 238 9.42 -19.05 46.51
C THR A 238 8.25 -18.06 46.46
N SER A 239 7.79 -17.52 47.59
CA SER A 239 6.68 -16.55 47.62
C SER A 239 7.03 -15.24 46.92
N THR A 240 8.19 -14.66 47.25
CA THR A 240 8.69 -13.43 46.61
C THR A 240 8.97 -13.64 45.12
N ARG A 241 9.40 -14.85 44.72
CA ARG A 241 9.56 -15.23 43.31
C ARG A 241 8.22 -15.19 42.57
N ILE A 242 7.18 -15.81 43.13
CA ILE A 242 5.83 -15.82 42.55
C ILE A 242 5.29 -14.40 42.40
N VAL A 243 5.41 -13.58 43.46
CA VAL A 243 4.97 -12.17 43.42
C VAL A 243 5.70 -11.39 42.34
N GLY A 244 7.02 -11.56 42.20
CA GLY A 244 7.80 -10.89 41.16
C GLY A 244 7.43 -11.33 39.74
N LEU A 245 7.14 -12.62 39.53
CA LEU A 245 6.65 -13.12 38.24
C LEU A 245 5.27 -12.52 37.91
N LEU A 246 4.33 -12.53 38.86
CA LEU A 246 3.00 -11.93 38.69
C LEU A 246 3.07 -10.43 38.41
N GLN A 247 3.97 -9.71 39.08
CA GLN A 247 4.20 -8.29 38.82
C GLN A 247 4.62 -8.04 37.36
N TYR A 248 5.54 -8.85 36.82
CA TYR A 248 5.98 -8.69 35.43
C TYR A 248 4.92 -9.15 34.42
N VAL A 249 4.10 -10.16 34.75
CA VAL A 249 2.89 -10.50 33.98
C VAL A 249 1.97 -9.27 33.90
N PHE A 250 1.67 -8.63 35.04
CA PHE A 250 0.80 -7.46 35.07
C PHE A 250 1.36 -6.28 34.26
N ILE A 251 2.65 -5.95 34.42
CA ILE A 251 3.29 -4.86 33.68
C ILE A 251 3.22 -5.13 32.17
N PHE A 252 3.52 -6.37 31.74
CA PHE A 252 3.48 -6.76 30.33
C PHE A 252 2.06 -6.75 29.75
N LEU A 253 1.07 -7.29 30.50
CA LEU A 253 -0.32 -7.39 30.03
C LEU A 253 -1.09 -6.07 30.11
N SER A 254 -0.66 -5.09 30.92
CA SER A 254 -1.38 -3.81 31.07
C SER A 254 -1.63 -3.05 29.76
N PRO A 255 -0.64 -2.82 28.86
CA PRO A 255 -0.91 -2.20 27.56
C PRO A 255 -1.69 -3.12 26.61
N ILE A 256 -1.55 -4.43 26.72
CA ILE A 256 -2.30 -5.41 25.90
C ILE A 256 -3.79 -5.33 26.24
N LEU A 257 -4.12 -5.27 27.53
CA LEU A 257 -5.48 -5.10 28.01
C LEU A 257 -6.08 -3.77 27.49
N PHE A 258 -5.31 -2.68 27.52
CA PHE A 258 -5.75 -1.40 26.97
C PHE A 258 -6.14 -1.52 25.49
N PHE A 259 -5.30 -2.13 24.64
CA PHE A 259 -5.63 -2.30 23.23
C PHE A 259 -6.76 -3.30 22.98
N GLY A 260 -6.85 -4.37 23.78
CA GLY A 260 -7.96 -5.32 23.72
C GLY A 260 -9.30 -4.64 24.02
N VAL A 261 -9.34 -3.79 25.05
CA VAL A 261 -10.53 -2.98 25.38
C VAL A 261 -10.82 -1.98 24.28
N ALA A 262 -9.82 -1.26 23.77
CA ALA A 262 -10.02 -0.30 22.68
C ALA A 262 -10.61 -0.95 21.42
N GLN A 263 -10.11 -2.13 21.04
CA GLN A 263 -10.64 -2.89 19.90
C GLN A 263 -12.07 -3.40 20.17
N ALA A 264 -12.36 -3.88 21.38
CA ALA A 264 -13.71 -4.32 21.77
C ALA A 264 -14.72 -3.17 21.73
N LEU A 265 -14.34 -1.98 22.22
CA LEU A 265 -15.16 -0.77 22.14
C LEU A 265 -15.37 -0.33 20.70
N TYR A 266 -14.32 -0.40 19.86
CA TYR A 266 -14.42 -0.07 18.44
C TYR A 266 -15.35 -1.03 17.67
N SER A 267 -15.29 -2.33 17.94
CA SER A 267 -16.23 -3.31 17.38
C SER A 267 -17.66 -3.10 17.89
N TRP A 268 -17.83 -2.84 19.18
CA TRP A 268 -19.13 -2.56 19.77
C TRP A 268 -19.77 -1.29 19.16
N ALA A 269 -18.99 -0.23 18.97
CA ALA A 269 -19.47 1.01 18.36
C ALA A 269 -19.98 0.83 16.91
N ARG A 270 -19.36 -0.07 16.14
CA ARG A 270 -19.72 -0.32 14.73
C ARG A 270 -20.84 -1.35 14.57
N PHE A 271 -20.86 -2.38 15.41
CA PHE A 271 -21.68 -3.58 15.19
C PHE A 271 -22.56 -4.00 16.37
N GLN A 272 -22.53 -3.28 17.51
CA GLN A 272 -23.15 -3.71 18.78
C GLN A 272 -22.71 -5.12 19.21
N ASN A 273 -21.50 -5.49 18.81
CA ASN A 273 -20.91 -6.79 19.04
C ASN A 273 -19.41 -6.60 19.31
N VAL A 274 -18.89 -7.29 20.32
CA VAL A 274 -17.50 -7.12 20.77
C VAL A 274 -16.48 -7.92 19.96
N TYR A 275 -16.90 -8.77 19.03
CA TYR A 275 -16.00 -9.61 18.22
C TYR A 275 -16.16 -9.44 16.70
N ILE A 276 -17.28 -8.91 16.20
CA ILE A 276 -17.41 -8.60 14.76
C ILE A 276 -16.37 -7.55 14.37
N GLY A 277 -15.66 -7.79 13.28
CA GLY A 277 -14.55 -6.96 12.83
C GLY A 277 -13.27 -7.12 13.66
N PHE A 278 -13.20 -8.10 14.58
CA PHE A 278 -11.92 -8.64 15.02
C PHE A 278 -11.38 -9.58 13.94
N ALA A 279 -10.05 -9.65 13.79
CA ALA A 279 -9.39 -10.54 12.81
C ALA A 279 -9.80 -10.32 11.35
N GLY A 280 -10.36 -9.16 11.00
CA GLY A 280 -10.80 -8.87 9.64
C GLY A 280 -11.99 -9.70 9.17
N THR A 281 -12.86 -10.15 10.08
CA THR A 281 -14.00 -11.03 9.76
C THR A 281 -15.30 -10.57 10.39
N LYS A 282 -16.42 -10.96 9.78
CA LYS A 282 -17.77 -10.79 10.35
C LYS A 282 -18.23 -11.93 11.23
N PHE A 283 -17.50 -13.05 11.18
CA PHE A 283 -17.78 -14.23 11.97
C PHE A 283 -17.13 -14.14 13.34
N ASN A 284 -17.49 -15.08 14.23
CA ASN A 284 -16.74 -15.26 15.46
C ASN A 284 -15.26 -15.54 15.13
N PRO A 285 -14.28 -14.86 15.74
CA PRO A 285 -12.86 -15.05 15.44
C PRO A 285 -12.36 -16.49 15.65
N VAL A 286 -12.92 -17.22 16.62
CA VAL A 286 -12.55 -18.63 16.87
C VAL A 286 -13.05 -19.50 15.74
N ASP A 287 -14.33 -19.40 15.38
CA ASP A 287 -14.91 -20.16 14.27
C ASP A 287 -14.21 -19.84 12.95
N TRP A 288 -13.85 -18.57 12.74
CA TRP A 288 -13.08 -18.13 11.59
C TRP A 288 -11.70 -18.79 11.54
N VAL A 289 -10.94 -18.80 12.64
CA VAL A 289 -9.63 -19.48 12.69
C VAL A 289 -9.78 -20.97 12.45
N LEU A 290 -10.78 -21.62 13.06
CA LEU A 290 -11.04 -23.04 12.82
C LEU A 290 -11.38 -23.32 11.35
N GLN A 291 -12.16 -22.45 10.72
CA GLN A 291 -12.47 -22.53 9.29
C GLN A 291 -11.22 -22.35 8.42
N LEU A 292 -10.35 -21.38 8.72
CA LEU A 292 -9.08 -21.19 8.00
C LEU A 292 -8.22 -22.45 8.05
N VAL A 293 -8.06 -23.03 9.25
CA VAL A 293 -7.31 -24.27 9.44
C VAL A 293 -7.95 -25.43 8.67
N THR A 294 -9.27 -25.57 8.73
CA THR A 294 -10.00 -26.66 8.07
C THR A 294 -9.89 -26.61 6.55
N LEU A 295 -9.87 -25.40 5.97
CA LEU A 295 -9.76 -25.18 4.53
C LEU A 295 -8.30 -25.02 4.07
N SER A 296 -7.32 -25.15 4.97
CA SER A 296 -5.92 -24.94 4.62
C SER A 296 -5.35 -26.11 3.83
N GLU A 297 -4.35 -25.81 2.99
CA GLU A 297 -3.55 -26.82 2.29
C GLU A 297 -2.08 -26.70 2.69
N PRO A 298 -1.68 -27.22 3.86
CA PRO A 298 -0.38 -26.89 4.45
C PRO A 298 0.82 -27.28 3.58
N LEU A 299 0.73 -28.41 2.87
CA LEU A 299 1.79 -28.88 1.98
C LEU A 299 1.92 -27.97 0.75
N THR A 300 0.81 -27.66 0.09
CA THR A 300 0.74 -26.72 -1.04
C THR A 300 1.29 -25.36 -0.63
N ALA A 301 0.84 -24.83 0.50
CA ALA A 301 1.28 -23.55 1.04
C ALA A 301 2.77 -23.55 1.37
N THR A 302 3.29 -24.60 2.00
CA THR A 302 4.72 -24.70 2.33
C THR A 302 5.60 -24.72 1.08
N ILE A 303 5.24 -25.54 0.08
CA ILE A 303 5.97 -25.60 -1.19
C ILE A 303 5.86 -24.26 -1.93
N GLY A 304 4.67 -23.67 -1.94
CA GLY A 304 4.39 -22.38 -2.55
C GLY A 304 5.22 -21.25 -1.94
N LEU A 305 5.22 -21.12 -0.62
CA LEU A 305 5.94 -20.09 0.14
C LEU A 305 7.46 -20.25 0.12
N LEU A 306 7.98 -21.44 -0.23
CA LEU A 306 9.43 -21.67 -0.29
C LEU A 306 9.97 -21.69 -1.72
N PHE A 307 9.19 -22.13 -2.71
CA PHE A 307 9.73 -22.46 -4.03
C PHE A 307 8.89 -21.96 -5.22
N SER A 308 7.66 -21.46 -5.03
CA SER A 308 6.88 -20.95 -6.16
C SER A 308 7.46 -19.68 -6.77
N GLN A 309 7.22 -19.47 -8.06
CA GLN A 309 7.64 -18.26 -8.76
C GLN A 309 6.95 -17.00 -8.23
N GLU A 310 5.74 -17.15 -7.67
CA GLU A 310 4.91 -16.01 -7.25
C GLU A 310 5.12 -15.68 -5.77
N LYS A 311 5.36 -16.68 -4.91
CA LYS A 311 5.32 -16.54 -3.43
C LYS A 311 6.53 -17.10 -2.69
N SER A 312 7.62 -17.46 -3.36
CA SER A 312 8.82 -17.99 -2.67
C SER A 312 9.56 -16.94 -1.83
N LEU A 313 9.61 -17.14 -0.51
CA LEU A 313 10.45 -16.37 0.41
C LEU A 313 11.93 -16.42 0.01
N LEU A 314 12.40 -17.56 -0.51
CA LEU A 314 13.79 -17.76 -0.94
C LEU A 314 14.10 -17.10 -2.29
N LEU A 315 13.11 -16.92 -3.16
CA LEU A 315 13.27 -16.14 -4.39
C LEU A 315 13.26 -14.65 -4.07
N TYR A 316 12.26 -14.18 -3.31
CA TYR A 316 12.07 -12.75 -3.03
C TYR A 316 12.96 -12.24 -1.89
N SER A 317 13.64 -13.10 -1.15
CA SER A 317 14.65 -12.74 -0.13
C SER A 317 15.74 -13.82 -0.02
N PRO A 318 16.60 -13.99 -1.06
CA PRO A 318 17.54 -15.11 -1.15
C PRO A 318 18.49 -15.26 0.02
N ILE A 319 18.85 -14.15 0.66
CA ILE A 319 19.76 -14.17 1.81
C ILE A 319 19.22 -14.95 3.01
N ILE A 320 17.91 -15.14 3.09
CA ILE A 320 17.25 -15.92 4.16
C ILE A 320 17.66 -17.39 4.11
N VAL A 321 18.17 -17.92 3.00
CA VAL A 321 18.71 -19.30 2.95
C VAL A 321 19.80 -19.54 4.00
N LEU A 322 20.53 -18.48 4.38
CA LEU A 322 21.58 -18.55 5.41
C LEU A 322 21.02 -18.58 6.84
N PHE A 323 19.73 -18.30 7.04
CA PHE A 323 19.09 -18.26 8.36
C PHE A 323 19.23 -19.58 9.09
N VAL A 324 18.91 -20.71 8.44
CA VAL A 324 18.90 -22.03 9.08
C VAL A 324 20.27 -22.37 9.67
N LEU A 325 21.33 -22.22 8.88
CA LEU A 325 22.71 -22.47 9.32
C LEU A 325 23.13 -21.50 10.42
N GLY A 326 22.82 -20.22 10.26
CA GLY A 326 23.16 -19.20 11.26
C GLY A 326 22.40 -19.35 12.57
N TRP A 327 21.17 -19.84 12.51
CA TRP A 327 20.34 -20.12 13.67
C TRP A 327 20.88 -21.31 14.48
N PHE A 328 21.24 -22.42 13.84
CA PHE A 328 21.90 -23.54 14.53
C PHE A 328 23.22 -23.13 15.18
N TYR A 329 24.01 -22.28 14.53
CA TYR A 329 25.21 -21.72 15.12
C TYR A 329 24.90 -20.82 16.32
N TRP A 330 23.88 -19.97 16.20
CA TRP A 330 23.44 -19.08 17.28
C TRP A 330 22.93 -19.83 18.51
N LEU A 331 22.16 -20.90 18.31
CA LEU A 331 21.65 -21.77 19.38
C LEU A 331 22.76 -22.31 20.29
N ARG A 332 23.92 -22.64 19.74
CA ARG A 332 25.06 -23.14 20.54
C ARG A 332 25.67 -22.07 21.44
N ARG A 333 25.45 -20.79 21.14
CA ARG A 333 26.10 -19.65 21.81
C ARG A 333 25.16 -18.86 22.73
N GLN A 334 23.94 -18.61 22.28
CA GLN A 334 22.88 -17.93 23.03
C GLN A 334 21.55 -18.69 22.82
N PRO A 335 21.39 -19.87 23.47
CA PRO A 335 20.32 -20.81 23.18
C PRO A 335 18.92 -20.23 23.42
N LEU A 336 18.74 -19.43 24.47
CA LEU A 336 17.44 -18.88 24.81
C LEU A 336 16.96 -17.87 23.77
N GLU A 337 17.81 -16.90 23.41
CA GLU A 337 17.47 -15.90 22.40
C GLU A 337 17.24 -16.52 21.02
N ALA A 338 18.12 -17.44 20.61
CA ALA A 338 17.97 -18.17 19.37
C ALA A 338 16.68 -19.01 19.35
N ALA A 339 16.34 -19.70 20.44
CA ALA A 339 15.11 -20.48 20.54
C ALA A 339 13.87 -19.59 20.41
N VAL A 340 13.82 -18.44 21.09
CA VAL A 340 12.69 -17.50 20.99
C VAL A 340 12.51 -17.00 19.56
N ILE A 341 13.58 -16.58 18.89
CA ILE A 341 13.50 -16.17 17.48
C ILE A 341 13.08 -17.32 16.57
N GLY A 342 13.62 -18.53 16.79
CA GLY A 342 13.22 -19.72 16.03
C GLY A 342 11.74 -20.03 16.18
N VAL A 343 11.21 -19.96 17.41
CA VAL A 343 9.79 -20.16 17.70
C VAL A 343 8.94 -19.08 17.03
N LEU A 344 9.32 -17.80 17.13
CA LEU A 344 8.59 -16.71 16.45
C LEU A 344 8.53 -16.93 14.93
N VAL A 345 9.67 -17.25 14.30
CA VAL A 345 9.72 -17.51 12.85
C VAL A 345 8.86 -18.70 12.47
N VAL A 346 8.93 -19.80 13.21
CA VAL A 346 8.14 -21.01 12.93
C VAL A 346 6.65 -20.77 13.13
N VAL A 347 6.25 -20.11 14.22
CA VAL A 347 4.83 -19.83 14.52
C VAL A 347 4.22 -18.92 13.46
N GLU A 348 4.90 -17.85 13.10
CA GLU A 348 4.46 -16.93 12.04
C GLU A 348 4.41 -17.63 10.67
N PHE A 349 5.36 -18.51 10.36
CA PHE A 349 5.32 -19.30 9.13
C PHE A 349 4.13 -20.28 9.11
N VAL A 350 3.91 -21.00 10.21
CA VAL A 350 2.79 -21.95 10.37
C VAL A 350 1.45 -21.22 10.28
N GLU A 351 1.35 -20.03 10.88
CA GLU A 351 0.15 -19.19 10.78
C GLU A 351 -0.24 -18.94 9.32
N VAL A 352 0.71 -18.62 8.45
CA VAL A 352 0.45 -18.40 7.02
C VAL A 352 0.10 -19.70 6.30
N VAL A 353 0.82 -20.78 6.61
CA VAL A 353 0.61 -22.10 6.01
C VAL A 353 -0.79 -22.66 6.32
N LEU A 354 -1.37 -22.31 7.47
CA LEU A 354 -2.70 -22.74 7.91
C LEU A 354 -3.83 -21.85 7.36
N ARG A 355 -3.60 -21.10 6.29
CA ARG A 355 -4.61 -20.27 5.63
C ARG A 355 -5.00 -20.83 4.27
N PRO A 356 -6.29 -20.73 3.86
CA PRO A 356 -6.70 -21.01 2.50
C PRO A 356 -6.17 -19.95 1.52
N ASP A 357 -6.05 -18.70 1.96
CA ASP A 357 -5.52 -17.57 1.20
C ASP A 357 -4.00 -17.36 1.45
N TRP A 358 -3.24 -18.43 1.68
CA TRP A 358 -1.82 -18.38 2.04
C TRP A 358 -0.95 -17.64 1.01
N ASP A 359 -1.37 -17.61 -0.25
CA ASP A 359 -0.73 -16.91 -1.36
C ASP A 359 -0.82 -15.39 -1.21
N GLY A 360 -1.79 -14.92 -0.42
CA GLY A 360 -1.95 -13.52 -0.07
C GLY A 360 -2.39 -12.63 -1.22
N GLY A 361 -2.85 -13.16 -2.37
CA GLY A 361 -3.35 -12.40 -3.52
C GLY A 361 -2.26 -11.96 -4.50
N SER A 362 -2.48 -10.87 -5.25
CA SER A 362 -1.61 -10.49 -6.38
C SER A 362 -0.28 -9.79 -6.03
N TRP A 363 0.03 -9.65 -4.74
CA TRP A 363 1.19 -8.91 -4.24
C TRP A 363 2.54 -9.52 -4.62
N TRP A 364 3.58 -8.67 -4.61
CA TRP A 364 4.98 -9.08 -4.80
C TRP A 364 5.43 -10.05 -3.70
N GLY A 365 5.73 -11.30 -4.06
CA GLY A 365 6.21 -12.32 -3.12
C GLY A 365 5.22 -12.71 -2.00
N PRO A 366 5.71 -13.40 -0.95
CA PRO A 366 4.87 -13.84 0.16
C PRO A 366 4.59 -12.71 1.14
N ARG A 367 3.59 -11.88 0.85
CA ARG A 367 3.15 -10.74 1.70
C ARG A 367 3.14 -11.09 3.18
N TYR A 368 2.48 -12.18 3.55
CA TYR A 368 2.31 -12.56 4.94
C TYR A 368 3.58 -13.06 5.64
N LEU A 369 4.74 -13.11 4.98
CA LEU A 369 6.04 -13.45 5.59
C LEU A 369 6.98 -12.25 5.70
N VAL A 370 6.56 -11.04 5.31
CA VAL A 370 7.40 -9.84 5.43
C VAL A 370 7.82 -9.59 6.89
N GLN A 371 6.94 -9.85 7.86
CA GLN A 371 7.21 -9.61 9.28
C GLN A 371 8.24 -10.56 9.92
N ILE A 372 8.49 -11.75 9.34
CA ILE A 372 9.52 -12.67 9.85
C ILE A 372 10.92 -12.34 9.36
N VAL A 373 11.04 -11.60 8.24
CA VAL A 373 12.32 -11.28 7.61
C VAL A 373 13.32 -10.62 8.56
N PRO A 374 13.00 -9.56 9.34
CA PRO A 374 13.97 -8.99 10.26
C PRO A 374 14.43 -9.98 11.35
N LEU A 375 13.58 -10.93 11.76
CA LEU A 375 13.93 -11.97 12.73
C LEU A 375 14.90 -12.99 12.12
N CYS A 376 14.65 -13.43 10.88
CA CYS A 376 15.55 -14.30 10.12
C CYS A 376 16.94 -13.66 9.95
N MET A 377 16.98 -12.34 9.74
CA MET A 377 18.24 -11.60 9.58
C MET A 377 19.12 -11.61 10.84
N LEU A 378 18.56 -11.83 12.05
CA LEU A 378 19.37 -12.05 13.26
C LEU A 378 20.18 -13.35 13.17
N GLY A 379 19.56 -14.45 12.71
CA GLY A 379 20.26 -15.72 12.49
C GLY A 379 21.33 -15.60 11.40
N VAL A 380 21.03 -14.93 10.29
CA VAL A 380 22.02 -14.62 9.23
C VAL A 380 23.20 -13.82 9.82
N GLY A 381 22.92 -12.84 10.68
CA GLY A 381 23.94 -12.05 11.37
C GLY A 381 24.87 -12.88 12.26
N SER A 382 24.34 -13.89 12.95
CA SER A 382 25.14 -14.83 13.75
C SER A 382 26.19 -15.56 12.89
N LEU A 383 25.79 -16.03 11.70
CA LEU A 383 26.70 -16.70 10.76
C LEU A 383 27.75 -15.73 10.20
N LEU A 384 27.31 -14.53 9.80
CA LEU A 384 28.20 -13.50 9.28
C LEU A 384 29.25 -13.09 10.33
N GLN A 385 28.84 -12.94 11.59
CA GLN A 385 29.72 -12.67 12.73
C GLN A 385 30.81 -13.74 12.86
N ALA A 386 30.43 -15.02 12.77
CA ALA A 386 31.36 -16.14 12.84
C ALA A 386 32.35 -16.12 11.66
N SER A 387 31.88 -15.80 10.46
CA SER A 387 32.71 -15.76 9.25
C SER A 387 33.81 -14.71 9.31
N PHE A 388 33.55 -13.56 9.95
CA PHE A 388 34.57 -12.53 10.19
C PHE A 388 35.60 -13.01 11.22
N SER A 389 35.16 -13.63 12.31
CA SER A 389 36.05 -14.13 13.36
C SER A 389 36.92 -15.31 12.90
N ALA A 390 36.37 -16.24 12.12
CA ALA A 390 37.06 -17.45 11.65
C ALA A 390 37.72 -17.29 10.26
N ASN A 391 37.70 -16.08 9.70
CA ASN A 391 38.21 -15.75 8.36
C ASN A 391 37.68 -16.65 7.22
N GLN A 392 36.44 -17.12 7.33
CA GLN A 392 35.82 -18.02 6.36
C GLN A 392 35.33 -17.23 5.14
N LYS A 393 36.20 -17.06 4.14
CA LYS A 393 35.94 -16.26 2.94
C LYS A 393 34.70 -16.72 2.16
N TRP A 394 34.43 -18.02 2.08
CA TRP A 394 33.31 -18.60 1.34
C TRP A 394 31.94 -18.10 1.83
N PHE A 395 31.72 -18.00 3.14
CA PHE A 395 30.44 -17.50 3.67
C PHE A 395 30.26 -16.00 3.39
N ARG A 396 31.34 -15.22 3.39
CA ARG A 396 31.28 -13.80 3.01
C ARG A 396 30.97 -13.61 1.53
N LEU A 397 31.54 -14.46 0.67
CA LEU A 397 31.21 -14.49 -0.76
C LEU A 397 29.76 -14.90 -0.99
N ALA A 398 29.28 -15.95 -0.31
CA ALA A 398 27.89 -16.39 -0.40
C ALA A 398 26.92 -15.29 0.08
N PHE A 399 27.20 -14.66 1.22
CA PHE A 399 26.44 -13.51 1.71
C PHE A 399 26.41 -12.37 0.69
N GLY A 400 27.58 -12.00 0.14
CA GLY A 400 27.69 -10.93 -0.86
C GLY A 400 26.94 -11.24 -2.15
N ALA A 401 27.02 -12.47 -2.65
CA ALA A 401 26.30 -12.92 -3.84
C ALA A 401 24.78 -12.93 -3.61
N LEU A 402 24.30 -13.52 -2.52
CA LEU A 402 22.87 -13.54 -2.18
C LEU A 402 22.31 -12.15 -1.90
N PHE A 403 23.10 -11.27 -1.29
CA PHE A 403 22.75 -9.87 -1.11
C PHE A 403 22.63 -9.15 -2.46
N ALA A 404 23.60 -9.31 -3.36
CA ALA A 404 23.56 -8.69 -4.69
C ALA A 404 22.36 -9.18 -5.52
N ILE A 405 22.09 -10.49 -5.51
CA ILE A 405 20.89 -11.07 -6.14
C ILE A 405 19.63 -10.49 -5.51
N GLY A 406 19.57 -10.44 -4.18
CA GLY A 406 18.45 -9.87 -3.45
C GLY A 406 18.19 -8.41 -3.82
N VAL A 407 19.23 -7.59 -3.91
CA VAL A 407 19.14 -6.18 -4.34
C VAL A 407 18.60 -6.07 -5.76
N TRP A 408 19.09 -6.88 -6.69
CA TRP A 408 18.58 -6.88 -8.07
C TRP A 408 17.08 -7.23 -8.12
N ILE A 409 16.65 -8.25 -7.38
CA ILE A 409 15.22 -8.63 -7.28
C ILE A 409 14.40 -7.49 -6.67
N GLN A 410 14.91 -6.84 -5.61
CA GLN A 410 14.18 -5.74 -4.98
C GLN A 410 14.10 -4.50 -5.86
N ILE A 411 15.11 -4.20 -6.67
CA ILE A 411 15.07 -3.09 -7.62
C ILE A 411 13.90 -3.30 -8.59
N VAL A 412 13.67 -4.52 -9.08
CA VAL A 412 12.50 -4.83 -9.92
C VAL A 412 11.22 -4.48 -9.17
N GLY A 413 10.99 -5.08 -7.99
CA GLY A 413 9.77 -4.84 -7.21
C GLY A 413 9.59 -3.38 -6.74
N ALA A 414 10.68 -2.65 -6.54
CA ALA A 414 10.65 -1.27 -6.06
C ALA A 414 10.27 -0.25 -7.16
N PHE A 415 10.50 -0.58 -8.43
CA PHE A 415 10.19 0.31 -9.57
C PHE A 415 9.01 -0.16 -10.41
N THR A 416 8.39 -1.29 -10.11
CA THR A 416 7.18 -1.78 -10.77
C THR A 416 5.97 -1.77 -9.85
N SER A 417 4.76 -1.95 -10.37
CA SER A 417 3.55 -2.06 -9.54
C SER A 417 2.89 -3.44 -9.68
N GLU A 418 2.68 -4.12 -8.55
CA GLU A 418 1.79 -5.28 -8.48
C GLU A 418 0.34 -4.96 -8.91
N ARG A 419 -0.10 -3.70 -8.80
CA ARG A 419 -1.44 -3.29 -9.27
C ARG A 419 -1.51 -3.31 -10.79
N ASP A 420 -0.45 -2.91 -11.48
CA ASP A 420 -0.39 -2.98 -12.94
C ASP A 420 -0.46 -4.45 -13.40
N ALA A 421 0.19 -5.38 -12.69
CA ALA A 421 0.09 -6.82 -13.00
C ALA A 421 -1.34 -7.36 -12.86
N LEU A 422 -2.04 -6.94 -11.81
CA LEU A 422 -3.45 -7.30 -11.61
C LEU A 422 -4.35 -6.70 -12.69
N ASN A 423 -4.18 -5.43 -13.03
CA ASN A 423 -4.99 -4.76 -14.05
C ASN A 423 -4.75 -5.34 -15.46
N ILE A 424 -3.50 -5.61 -15.83
CA ILE A 424 -3.12 -6.01 -17.19
C ILE A 424 -3.34 -7.51 -17.41
N VAL A 425 -2.95 -8.36 -16.45
CA VAL A 425 -2.88 -9.83 -16.63
C VAL A 425 -3.87 -10.57 -15.73
N GLY A 426 -4.41 -9.93 -14.68
CA GLY A 426 -5.41 -10.55 -13.80
C GLY A 426 -4.84 -11.64 -12.90
N GLY A 427 -3.51 -11.71 -12.80
CA GLY A 427 -2.78 -12.72 -12.04
C GLY A 427 -1.83 -12.10 -11.02
N ALA A 428 -1.08 -12.96 -10.32
CA ALA A 428 -0.14 -12.49 -9.32
C ALA A 428 1.08 -11.79 -9.94
N SER A 429 1.70 -10.90 -9.16
CA SER A 429 2.97 -10.31 -9.54
C SER A 429 4.11 -11.34 -9.45
N THR A 430 4.77 -11.63 -10.57
CA THR A 430 5.98 -12.48 -10.59
C THR A 430 7.19 -11.67 -11.05
N LEU A 431 8.39 -12.12 -10.66
CA LEU A 431 9.64 -11.52 -11.13
C LEU A 431 9.71 -11.45 -12.67
N ALA A 432 9.29 -12.50 -13.38
CA ALA A 432 9.29 -12.53 -14.84
C ALA A 432 8.31 -11.50 -15.44
N ARG A 433 7.08 -11.40 -14.90
CA ARG A 433 6.09 -10.40 -15.35
C ARG A 433 6.57 -8.97 -15.12
N GLN A 434 7.15 -8.69 -13.96
CA GLN A 434 7.65 -7.35 -13.66
C GLN A 434 8.90 -6.99 -14.49
N LEU A 435 9.74 -7.97 -14.84
CA LEU A 435 10.82 -7.76 -15.81
C LEU A 435 10.28 -7.47 -17.22
N ASP A 436 9.22 -8.16 -17.66
CA ASP A 436 8.54 -7.87 -18.92
C ASP A 436 8.03 -6.43 -18.95
N PHE A 437 7.41 -5.97 -17.86
CA PHE A 437 6.92 -4.60 -17.72
C PHE A 437 8.05 -3.57 -17.81
N LEU A 438 9.15 -3.79 -17.09
CA LEU A 438 10.33 -2.93 -17.18
C LEU A 438 10.94 -2.90 -18.58
N ALA A 439 11.00 -4.06 -19.26
CA ALA A 439 11.52 -4.15 -20.62
C ALA A 439 10.71 -3.33 -21.62
N HIS A 440 9.41 -3.16 -21.37
CA HIS A 440 8.52 -2.30 -22.16
C HIS A 440 8.41 -0.87 -21.62
N GLY A 441 9.22 -0.50 -20.62
CA GLY A 441 9.29 0.86 -20.08
C GLY A 441 8.18 1.20 -19.07
N LEU A 442 7.43 0.21 -18.58
CA LEU A 442 6.42 0.40 -17.54
C LEU A 442 7.10 0.45 -16.16
N ILE A 443 7.15 1.65 -15.58
CA ILE A 443 7.66 1.90 -14.23
C ILE A 443 6.62 2.65 -13.38
N ASP A 444 6.73 2.48 -12.06
CA ASP A 444 5.90 3.13 -11.08
C ASP A 444 6.76 3.90 -10.06
N SER A 445 6.99 5.19 -10.33
CA SER A 445 7.81 6.06 -9.48
C SER A 445 7.21 7.47 -9.38
N LEU A 446 7.47 8.11 -8.24
CA LEU A 446 7.19 9.53 -8.00
C LEU A 446 8.28 10.48 -8.49
N VAL A 447 9.43 9.97 -8.95
CA VAL A 447 10.58 10.82 -9.27
C VAL A 447 11.28 10.45 -10.58
N ILE A 448 11.01 9.26 -11.14
CA ILE A 448 11.54 8.79 -12.42
C ILE A 448 10.39 8.56 -13.40
N TYR A 449 10.52 9.05 -14.63
CA TYR A 449 9.54 8.85 -15.70
C TYR A 449 10.22 8.67 -17.06
N PHE A 450 9.51 8.01 -17.97
CA PHE A 450 9.82 7.96 -19.39
C PHE A 450 8.84 8.85 -20.16
N SER A 451 9.34 9.61 -21.13
CA SER A 451 8.50 10.41 -22.02
C SER A 451 8.30 9.69 -23.36
N PRO A 452 7.08 9.65 -23.92
CA PRO A 452 6.85 9.16 -25.28
C PRO A 452 7.65 9.92 -26.35
N THR A 453 8.02 11.17 -26.06
CA THR A 453 8.67 12.09 -27.01
C THR A 453 10.16 12.27 -26.78
N ALA A 454 10.72 11.75 -25.68
CA ALA A 454 12.13 11.89 -25.37
C ALA A 454 12.74 10.53 -25.01
N PRO A 455 13.83 10.11 -25.67
CA PRO A 455 14.45 8.79 -25.45
C PRO A 455 15.20 8.68 -24.11
N LEU A 456 15.21 9.73 -23.29
CA LEU A 456 15.98 9.80 -22.05
C LEU A 456 15.07 9.70 -20.82
N VAL A 457 15.57 8.99 -19.80
CA VAL A 457 14.98 8.93 -18.46
C VAL A 457 14.90 10.34 -17.90
N GLN A 458 13.71 10.76 -17.48
CA GLN A 458 13.51 12.02 -16.77
C GLN A 458 13.49 11.77 -15.27
N VAL A 459 14.32 12.50 -14.54
CA VAL A 459 14.33 12.50 -13.07
C VAL A 459 13.91 13.89 -12.59
N ASN A 460 12.87 13.97 -11.76
CA ASN A 460 12.47 15.26 -11.22
C ASN A 460 13.52 15.81 -10.22
N PRO A 461 13.53 17.14 -9.95
CA PRO A 461 14.54 17.74 -9.08
C PRO A 461 14.58 17.13 -7.66
N PHE A 462 13.45 16.67 -7.14
CA PHE A 462 13.40 15.98 -5.85
C PHE A 462 14.13 14.63 -5.87
N GLY A 463 13.98 13.86 -6.95
CA GLY A 463 14.74 12.64 -7.16
C GLY A 463 16.25 12.89 -7.19
N ILE A 464 16.69 13.95 -7.88
CA ILE A 464 18.11 14.36 -7.90
C ILE A 464 18.60 14.72 -6.49
N LEU A 465 17.81 15.49 -5.75
CA LEU A 465 18.10 15.82 -4.34
C LEU A 465 18.25 14.55 -3.49
N LEU A 466 17.30 13.61 -3.58
CA LEU A 466 17.34 12.36 -2.85
C LEU A 466 18.56 11.50 -3.21
N ILE A 467 18.94 11.41 -4.50
CA ILE A 467 20.15 10.70 -4.92
C ILE A 467 21.39 11.31 -4.25
N GLY A 468 21.54 12.64 -4.28
CA GLY A 468 22.65 13.32 -3.62
C GLY A 468 22.70 13.05 -2.11
N ILE A 469 21.53 13.03 -1.47
CA ILE A 469 21.37 12.70 -0.05
C ILE A 469 21.77 11.25 0.24
N ILE A 470 21.28 10.30 -0.55
CA ILE A 470 21.56 8.87 -0.38
C ILE A 470 23.06 8.62 -0.50
N LEU A 471 23.72 9.21 -1.50
CA LEU A 471 25.16 9.10 -1.70
C LEU A 471 25.94 9.71 -0.52
N LEU A 472 25.54 10.90 -0.07
CA LEU A 472 26.18 11.56 1.08
C LEU A 472 26.04 10.73 2.37
N LEU A 473 24.85 10.21 2.65
CA LEU A 473 24.58 9.37 3.81
C LEU A 473 25.31 8.03 3.72
N ALA A 474 25.41 7.43 2.53
CA ALA A 474 26.20 6.23 2.31
C ALA A 474 27.68 6.45 2.65
N VAL A 475 28.26 7.58 2.25
CA VAL A 475 29.64 7.97 2.62
C VAL A 475 29.79 8.12 4.13
N PHE A 476 28.84 8.77 4.82
CA PHE A 476 28.88 8.91 6.28
C PHE A 476 28.72 7.58 7.02
N ILE A 477 27.80 6.72 6.58
CA ILE A 477 27.62 5.37 7.12
C ILE A 477 28.90 4.57 6.91
N TRP A 478 29.49 4.65 5.72
CA TRP A 478 30.72 3.93 5.41
C TRP A 478 31.89 4.39 6.29
N ALA A 479 32.07 5.71 6.39
CA ALA A 479 33.09 6.33 7.22
C ALA A 479 32.92 5.94 8.69
N GLN A 480 31.74 6.11 9.29
CA GLN A 480 31.51 5.83 10.72
C GLN A 480 31.43 4.33 11.04
N GLY A 481 31.00 3.53 10.08
CA GLY A 481 30.66 2.13 10.26
C GLY A 481 31.80 1.15 10.09
N PHE A 482 32.73 1.45 9.19
CA PHE A 482 33.80 0.52 8.81
C PHE A 482 35.21 0.96 9.24
N THR A 483 35.40 2.21 9.66
CA THR A 483 36.69 2.70 10.16
C THR A 483 36.83 2.49 11.68
N PRO A 484 38.01 2.04 12.16
CA PRO A 484 38.25 1.83 13.60
C PRO A 484 38.46 3.13 14.38
N THR A 485 38.90 4.20 13.71
CA THR A 485 39.02 5.55 14.26
C THR A 485 37.68 6.27 14.11
N LYS A 486 37.12 6.84 15.18
CA LYS A 486 35.88 7.66 15.09
C LYS A 486 36.14 8.81 14.10
N PRO A 487 35.57 8.85 12.88
CA PRO A 487 35.64 10.05 12.07
C PRO A 487 34.81 11.11 12.78
N SER A 488 35.48 12.14 13.29
CA SER A 488 34.88 13.23 14.02
C SER A 488 34.41 14.30 13.04
N TYR A 489 33.22 14.11 12.47
CA TYR A 489 32.51 15.20 11.80
C TYR A 489 31.49 15.79 12.78
N PRO A 490 31.74 16.99 13.34
CA PRO A 490 30.78 17.67 14.20
C PRO A 490 29.65 18.20 13.31
N ILE A 491 28.62 17.40 13.16
CA ILE A 491 27.39 17.82 12.51
C ILE A 491 26.37 18.03 13.63
N ASN A 492 26.07 19.29 13.95
CA ASN A 492 25.18 19.65 15.06
C ASN A 492 23.70 19.43 14.69
N ALA A 493 22.81 19.46 15.70
CA ALA A 493 21.36 19.33 15.49
C ALA A 493 20.81 20.35 14.48
N VAL A 494 21.44 21.53 14.38
CA VAL A 494 21.09 22.56 13.39
C VAL A 494 21.24 22.04 11.96
N PHE A 495 22.29 21.28 11.65
CA PHE A 495 22.42 20.66 10.33
C PHE A 495 21.31 19.63 10.07
N LEU A 496 20.96 18.79 11.05
CA LEU A 496 19.85 17.84 10.86
C LEU A 496 18.52 18.56 10.63
N ILE A 497 18.28 19.66 11.35
CA ILE A 497 17.10 20.51 11.16
C ILE A 497 17.12 21.13 9.76
N LEU A 498 18.21 21.78 9.36
CA LEU A 498 18.35 22.39 8.03
C LEU A 498 18.22 21.34 6.92
N PHE A 499 18.81 20.18 7.10
CA PHE A 499 18.69 19.05 6.17
C PHE A 499 17.23 18.61 6.04
N SER A 500 16.53 18.40 7.15
CA SER A 500 15.11 18.03 7.14
C SER A 500 14.25 19.12 6.50
N LEU A 501 14.57 20.41 6.73
CA LEU A 501 13.89 21.53 6.10
C LEU A 501 14.13 21.58 4.59
N VAL A 502 15.34 21.29 4.12
CA VAL A 502 15.67 21.20 2.68
C VAL A 502 14.93 20.04 2.02
N VAL A 503 14.89 18.86 2.67
CA VAL A 503 14.15 17.70 2.16
C VAL A 503 12.65 17.99 2.11
N LEU A 504 12.09 18.55 3.19
CA LEU A 504 10.68 18.90 3.26
C LEU A 504 10.32 19.99 2.25
N GLY A 505 11.13 21.05 2.13
CA GLY A 505 10.95 22.12 1.17
C GLY A 505 11.03 21.61 -0.28
N GLY A 506 12.00 20.73 -0.57
CA GLY A 506 12.10 20.05 -1.86
C GLY A 506 10.91 19.15 -2.16
N PHE A 507 10.43 18.38 -1.18
CA PHE A 507 9.24 17.54 -1.32
C PHE A 507 8.01 18.39 -1.63
N VAL A 508 7.80 19.50 -0.91
CA VAL A 508 6.68 20.39 -1.18
C VAL A 508 6.79 21.03 -2.57
N ALA A 509 7.93 21.66 -2.87
CA ALA A 509 8.11 22.42 -4.11
C ALA A 509 8.07 21.56 -5.38
N TRP A 510 8.56 20.32 -5.31
CA TRP A 510 8.75 19.47 -6.48
C TRP A 510 7.90 18.21 -6.52
N ILE A 511 7.21 17.85 -5.43
CA ILE A 511 6.23 16.75 -5.43
C ILE A 511 4.83 17.28 -5.17
N VAL A 512 4.60 17.98 -4.04
CA VAL A 512 3.24 18.38 -3.61
C VAL A 512 2.63 19.42 -4.56
N VAL A 513 3.36 20.50 -4.86
CA VAL A 513 2.87 21.58 -5.73
C VAL A 513 2.60 21.09 -7.16
N PRO A 514 3.51 20.35 -7.84
CA PRO A 514 3.27 19.84 -9.18
C PRO A 514 2.62 18.43 -9.21
N TYR A 515 1.95 18.01 -8.14
CA TYR A 515 1.52 16.61 -7.99
C TYR A 515 0.63 16.11 -9.14
N SER A 516 -0.29 16.93 -9.64
CA SER A 516 -1.12 16.60 -10.81
C SER A 516 -0.28 16.31 -12.06
N ARG A 517 0.77 17.10 -12.31
CA ARG A 517 1.69 16.88 -13.44
C ARG A 517 2.48 15.58 -13.28
N ILE A 518 2.81 15.20 -12.04
CA ILE A 518 3.46 13.92 -11.75
C ILE A 518 2.53 12.75 -12.09
N LEU A 519 1.25 12.83 -11.73
CA LEU A 519 0.27 11.81 -12.10
C LEU A 519 0.10 11.70 -13.62
N THR A 520 0.01 12.83 -14.33
CA THR A 520 0.01 12.86 -15.79
C THR A 520 1.28 12.25 -16.38
N ALA A 521 2.46 12.50 -15.81
CA ALA A 521 3.70 11.87 -16.26
C ALA A 521 3.66 10.34 -16.09
N LYS A 522 3.05 9.83 -15.01
CA LYS A 522 2.81 8.39 -14.83
C LYS A 522 1.79 7.82 -15.83
N GLY A 523 0.81 8.63 -16.27
CA GLY A 523 -0.07 8.29 -17.40
C GLY A 523 0.71 8.20 -18.72
N ASN A 524 1.63 9.13 -18.97
CA ASN A 524 2.49 9.12 -20.16
C ASN A 524 3.44 7.90 -20.19
N VAL A 525 3.94 7.43 -19.04
CA VAL A 525 4.71 6.18 -18.94
C VAL A 525 3.89 4.98 -19.42
N ARG A 526 2.62 4.88 -19.02
CA ARG A 526 1.71 3.81 -19.44
C ARG A 526 1.41 3.88 -20.94
N LEU A 527 1.25 5.09 -21.49
CA LEU A 527 1.11 5.29 -22.93
C LEU A 527 2.33 4.77 -23.70
N ASN A 528 3.54 5.12 -23.27
CA ASN A 528 4.79 4.65 -23.89
C ASN A 528 4.90 3.11 -23.83
N ALA A 529 4.57 2.52 -22.68
CA ALA A 529 4.52 1.07 -22.55
C ALA A 529 3.47 0.43 -23.49
N ALA A 530 2.30 1.04 -23.63
CA ALA A 530 1.27 0.60 -24.55
C ALA A 530 1.76 0.57 -26.01
N GLN A 531 2.50 1.60 -26.43
CA GLN A 531 3.12 1.68 -27.76
C GLN A 531 4.15 0.56 -27.96
N ASN A 532 5.00 0.30 -26.97
CA ASN A 532 6.00 -0.78 -27.03
C ASN A 532 5.35 -2.16 -27.13
N TYR A 533 4.33 -2.45 -26.30
CA TYR A 533 3.59 -3.71 -26.38
C TYR A 533 2.82 -3.86 -27.70
N SER A 534 2.22 -2.77 -28.20
CA SER A 534 1.57 -2.76 -29.50
C SER A 534 2.57 -3.07 -30.62
N GLY A 535 3.78 -2.51 -30.57
CA GLY A 535 4.87 -2.81 -31.50
C GLY A 535 5.37 -4.26 -31.43
N ALA A 536 5.27 -4.90 -30.26
CA ALA A 536 5.56 -6.32 -30.05
C ALA A 536 4.40 -7.25 -30.45
N GLY A 537 3.25 -6.71 -30.89
CA GLY A 537 2.07 -7.49 -31.26
C GLY A 537 1.17 -7.89 -30.08
N GLU A 538 1.44 -7.43 -28.87
CA GLU A 538 0.65 -7.70 -27.66
C GLU A 538 -0.51 -6.71 -27.50
N THR A 539 -1.48 -6.78 -28.42
CA THR A 539 -2.57 -5.80 -28.53
C THR A 539 -3.45 -5.70 -27.28
N CYS A 540 -3.72 -6.80 -26.60
CA CYS A 540 -4.53 -6.79 -25.37
C CYS A 540 -3.88 -5.95 -24.27
N LYS A 541 -2.59 -6.21 -23.96
CA LYS A 541 -1.85 -5.44 -22.94
C LYS A 541 -1.77 -3.96 -23.32
N ALA A 542 -1.58 -3.68 -24.61
CA ALA A 542 -1.54 -2.32 -25.12
C ALA A 542 -2.86 -1.57 -24.88
N VAL A 543 -4.02 -2.18 -25.17
CA VAL A 543 -5.34 -1.56 -24.95
C VAL A 543 -5.55 -1.22 -23.47
N VAL A 544 -5.30 -2.17 -22.56
CA VAL A 544 -5.41 -1.92 -21.11
C VAL A 544 -4.50 -0.77 -20.67
N LEU A 545 -3.27 -0.71 -21.18
CA LEU A 545 -2.34 0.37 -20.86
C LEU A 545 -2.74 1.72 -21.44
N TYR A 546 -3.36 1.77 -22.63
CA TYR A 546 -3.94 3.01 -23.17
C TYR A 546 -5.10 3.52 -22.30
N GLU A 547 -5.99 2.63 -21.84
CA GLU A 547 -7.07 2.99 -20.91
C GLU A 547 -6.53 3.48 -19.58
N MET A 548 -5.54 2.78 -19.01
CA MET A 548 -4.88 3.23 -17.80
C MET A 548 -4.16 4.57 -18.01
N ALA A 549 -3.58 4.84 -19.18
CA ALA A 549 -2.99 6.16 -19.47
C ALA A 549 -4.04 7.28 -19.42
N LEU A 550 -5.26 7.03 -19.92
CA LEU A 550 -6.39 7.95 -19.88
C LEU A 550 -6.89 8.19 -18.44
N ASP A 551 -7.02 7.14 -17.63
CA ASP A 551 -7.42 7.24 -16.22
C ASP A 551 -6.41 8.05 -15.38
N TRP A 552 -5.12 7.94 -15.72
CA TRP A 552 -4.06 8.74 -15.07
C TRP A 552 -3.91 10.15 -15.66
N GLY A 553 -4.74 10.54 -16.62
CA GLY A 553 -4.76 11.89 -17.18
C GLY A 553 -3.57 12.19 -18.08
N THR A 554 -3.17 11.25 -18.94
CA THR A 554 -2.17 11.44 -20.00
C THR A 554 -2.45 12.69 -20.83
N THR A 555 -1.40 13.38 -21.30
CA THR A 555 -1.54 14.50 -22.25
C THR A 555 -1.84 14.05 -23.67
N PHE A 556 -1.71 12.75 -23.97
CA PHE A 556 -1.87 12.17 -25.30
C PHE A 556 -3.22 11.46 -25.47
N GLN A 557 -4.30 12.10 -25.02
CA GLN A 557 -5.64 11.48 -24.97
C GLN A 557 -6.13 11.06 -26.37
N HIS A 558 -5.93 11.91 -27.38
CA HIS A 558 -6.34 11.62 -28.75
C HIS A 558 -5.61 10.40 -29.34
N GLU A 559 -4.33 10.22 -28.99
CA GLU A 559 -3.58 9.06 -29.44
C GLU A 559 -4.09 7.78 -28.77
N ALA A 560 -4.22 7.79 -27.44
CA ALA A 560 -4.71 6.65 -26.67
C ALA A 560 -6.10 6.18 -27.17
N THR A 561 -7.03 7.12 -27.33
CA THR A 561 -8.40 6.84 -27.79
C THR A 561 -8.45 6.32 -29.23
N THR A 562 -7.63 6.87 -30.13
CA THR A 562 -7.51 6.39 -31.50
C THR A 562 -7.01 4.95 -31.52
N ARG A 563 -5.99 4.62 -30.71
CA ARG A 563 -5.45 3.26 -30.60
C ARG A 563 -6.45 2.29 -29.99
N ILE A 564 -7.14 2.67 -28.92
CA ILE A 564 -8.22 1.87 -28.33
C ILE A 564 -9.30 1.62 -29.40
N SER A 565 -9.70 2.63 -30.16
CA SER A 565 -10.70 2.47 -31.22
C SER A 565 -10.24 1.56 -32.37
N GLN A 566 -8.93 1.46 -32.62
CA GLN A 566 -8.37 0.54 -33.62
C GLN A 566 -8.38 -0.91 -33.15
N PHE A 567 -8.03 -1.16 -31.89
CA PHE A 567 -7.83 -2.52 -31.36
C PHE A 567 -9.06 -3.08 -30.65
N ALA A 568 -9.89 -2.22 -30.05
CA ALA A 568 -11.12 -2.53 -29.34
C ALA A 568 -12.23 -1.54 -29.76
N PRO A 569 -12.64 -1.52 -31.03
CA PRO A 569 -13.61 -0.55 -31.55
C PRO A 569 -14.91 -0.61 -30.76
N LEU A 570 -15.44 0.56 -30.41
CA LEU A 570 -16.84 0.67 -30.01
C LEU A 570 -17.70 0.26 -31.20
N ALA A 571 -18.76 -0.49 -30.93
CA ALA A 571 -19.63 -0.96 -31.99
C ALA A 571 -20.26 0.24 -32.74
N LYS A 572 -20.42 0.08 -34.06
CA LYS A 572 -20.93 1.14 -34.93
C LYS A 572 -22.42 1.31 -34.71
N GLY A 573 -22.84 2.50 -34.26
CA GLY A 573 -24.25 2.88 -34.16
C GLY A 573 -24.43 4.36 -33.87
N THR A 574 -25.67 4.76 -33.59
CA THR A 574 -26.03 6.16 -33.38
C THR A 574 -25.43 6.67 -32.07
N GLN A 575 -24.57 7.67 -32.18
CA GLN A 575 -24.06 8.41 -31.02
C GLN A 575 -25.15 9.34 -30.51
N LEU A 576 -25.45 9.26 -29.21
CA LEU A 576 -26.38 10.17 -28.56
C LEU A 576 -25.66 11.50 -28.33
N GLN A 577 -26.21 12.59 -28.86
CA GLN A 577 -25.74 13.95 -28.66
C GLN A 577 -26.46 14.60 -27.49
N ILE A 578 -25.95 15.72 -26.97
CA ILE A 578 -26.56 16.39 -25.81
C ILE A 578 -28.01 16.80 -26.08
N GLU A 579 -28.34 17.16 -27.32
CA GLU A 579 -29.70 17.53 -27.73
C GLU A 579 -30.68 16.36 -27.55
N ASP A 580 -30.19 15.12 -27.62
CA ASP A 580 -31.00 13.92 -27.38
C ASP A 580 -31.39 13.78 -25.91
N TYR A 581 -30.64 14.35 -24.95
CA TYR A 581 -30.81 14.20 -23.49
C TYR A 581 -31.67 15.29 -22.82
N MET A 582 -31.99 16.37 -23.51
CA MET A 582 -32.65 17.53 -22.90
C MET A 582 -34.17 17.36 -22.73
N SER A 583 -34.70 16.17 -23.02
CA SER A 583 -36.14 15.92 -22.99
C SER A 583 -36.71 15.94 -21.57
N TRP A 584 -35.98 15.41 -20.57
CA TRP A 584 -36.39 15.33 -19.16
C TRP A 584 -35.17 15.51 -18.24
N THR A 585 -35.25 16.45 -17.30
CA THR A 585 -34.17 16.74 -16.34
C THR A 585 -34.66 16.70 -14.89
N ASP A 586 -34.09 15.82 -14.09
CA ASP A 586 -34.32 15.73 -12.64
C ASP A 586 -33.21 16.50 -11.92
N ILE A 587 -33.48 17.73 -11.46
CA ILE A 587 -32.50 18.58 -10.77
C ILE A 587 -32.98 18.91 -9.35
N THR A 588 -32.15 18.61 -8.35
CA THR A 588 -32.29 19.06 -6.97
C THR A 588 -30.98 19.68 -6.50
N GLY A 589 -31.05 20.87 -5.89
CA GLY A 589 -29.87 21.65 -5.51
C GLY A 589 -29.32 22.54 -6.63
N THR A 590 -28.13 23.10 -6.43
CA THR A 590 -27.46 24.00 -7.38
C THR A 590 -26.45 23.27 -8.23
N VAL A 591 -26.87 22.86 -9.44
CA VAL A 591 -26.04 22.15 -10.42
C VAL A 591 -26.06 22.88 -11.75
N LYS A 592 -24.92 22.88 -12.44
CA LYS A 592 -24.75 23.40 -13.80
C LYS A 592 -24.51 22.25 -14.77
N ILE A 593 -25.32 22.18 -15.82
CA ILE A 593 -25.19 21.23 -16.93
C ILE A 593 -24.81 22.03 -18.18
N GLU A 594 -23.69 21.70 -18.81
CA GLU A 594 -23.20 22.42 -19.99
C GLU A 594 -22.36 21.52 -20.90
N ASN A 595 -22.15 21.96 -22.14
CA ASN A 595 -21.13 21.40 -23.00
C ASN A 595 -19.76 21.96 -22.59
N ASP A 596 -18.80 21.08 -22.33
CA ASP A 596 -17.41 21.44 -22.04
C ASP A 596 -16.55 21.16 -23.29
N PRO A 597 -16.08 22.20 -24.00
CA PRO A 597 -15.22 22.05 -25.16
C PRO A 597 -13.73 21.84 -24.80
N VAL A 598 -13.38 21.94 -23.51
CA VAL A 598 -11.99 21.83 -23.02
C VAL A 598 -11.70 20.39 -22.62
N GLU A 599 -12.58 19.80 -21.83
CA GLU A 599 -12.46 18.41 -21.38
C GLU A 599 -13.21 17.48 -22.32
N VAL A 600 -12.54 17.01 -23.38
CA VAL A 600 -13.15 16.23 -24.46
C VAL A 600 -12.31 15.00 -24.78
N ILE A 601 -12.96 13.87 -25.05
CA ILE A 601 -12.30 12.64 -25.50
C ILE A 601 -12.71 12.25 -26.93
N GLY A 602 -13.93 12.64 -27.35
CA GLY A 602 -14.46 12.45 -28.70
C GLY A 602 -14.22 13.64 -29.64
N ALA A 603 -14.97 13.69 -30.74
CA ALA A 603 -14.95 14.80 -31.70
C ALA A 603 -15.95 15.92 -31.38
N SER A 604 -16.76 15.74 -30.33
CA SER A 604 -17.83 16.64 -29.90
C SER A 604 -17.58 17.08 -28.46
N PRO A 605 -18.06 18.26 -28.03
CA PRO A 605 -17.95 18.68 -26.63
C PRO A 605 -18.53 17.64 -25.67
N SER A 606 -17.90 17.44 -24.52
CA SER A 606 -18.43 16.52 -23.51
C SER A 606 -19.55 17.17 -22.73
N MET A 607 -20.49 16.35 -22.25
CA MET A 607 -21.53 16.81 -21.36
C MET A 607 -20.99 16.86 -19.93
N ARG A 608 -21.03 18.05 -19.33
CA ARG A 608 -20.51 18.30 -17.99
C ARG A 608 -21.64 18.58 -17.01
N PHE A 609 -21.64 17.85 -15.90
CA PHE A 609 -22.48 18.07 -14.73
C PHE A 609 -21.58 18.54 -13.60
N SER A 610 -21.83 19.74 -13.05
CA SER A 610 -21.00 20.30 -11.98
C SER A 610 -21.84 20.90 -10.87
N THR A 611 -21.62 20.44 -9.64
CA THR A 611 -22.25 21.07 -8.48
C THR A 611 -21.54 22.37 -8.13
N LEU A 612 -22.30 23.41 -7.81
CA LEU A 612 -21.75 24.73 -7.47
C LEU A 612 -21.36 24.86 -5.99
N THR A 613 -21.66 23.85 -5.18
CA THR A 613 -21.45 23.80 -3.73
C THR A 613 -21.01 22.39 -3.31
N ASP A 614 -20.32 22.27 -2.18
CA ASP A 614 -19.96 20.98 -1.54
C ASP A 614 -21.15 20.32 -0.81
N GLN A 615 -22.35 20.43 -1.38
CA GLN A 615 -23.58 19.84 -0.87
C GLN A 615 -24.15 18.85 -1.88
N ASN A 616 -24.63 17.72 -1.39
CA ASN A 616 -25.24 16.70 -2.23
C ASN A 616 -26.36 17.30 -3.08
N ALA A 617 -26.29 17.04 -4.37
CA ALA A 617 -27.27 17.45 -5.36
C ALA A 617 -27.58 16.27 -6.30
N THR A 618 -28.72 16.35 -6.97
CA THR A 618 -29.04 15.44 -8.08
C THR A 618 -29.21 16.28 -9.34
N ALA A 619 -28.61 15.83 -10.43
CA ALA A 619 -28.80 16.39 -11.75
C ALA A 619 -28.68 15.25 -12.75
N ILE A 620 -29.83 14.74 -13.20
CA ILE A 620 -29.90 13.64 -14.15
C ILE A 620 -30.66 14.11 -15.39
N VAL A 621 -30.05 13.93 -16.55
CA VAL A 621 -30.70 14.17 -17.86
C VAL A 621 -31.12 12.83 -18.46
N THR A 622 -32.19 12.82 -19.24
CA THR A 622 -32.75 11.61 -19.84
C THR A 622 -32.90 11.77 -21.34
N SER A 623 -32.41 10.78 -22.09
CA SER A 623 -32.57 10.73 -23.54
C SER A 623 -34.03 10.74 -23.96
N SER A 624 -34.29 11.22 -25.18
CA SER A 624 -35.54 10.96 -25.89
C SER A 624 -35.78 9.45 -25.99
N PRO A 625 -37.04 8.99 -26.10
CA PRO A 625 -37.36 7.57 -26.13
C PRO A 625 -36.77 6.88 -27.37
N ILE A 626 -35.93 5.87 -27.15
CA ILE A 626 -35.27 5.09 -28.19
C ILE A 626 -36.08 3.82 -28.43
N GLN A 627 -36.65 3.64 -29.63
CA GLN A 627 -37.43 2.44 -29.96
C GLN A 627 -36.53 1.21 -30.06
N VAL A 628 -36.95 0.11 -29.43
CA VAL A 628 -36.20 -1.14 -29.39
C VAL A 628 -37.08 -2.36 -29.57
N ASN A 629 -36.44 -3.48 -29.92
CA ASN A 629 -37.11 -4.77 -30.04
C ASN A 629 -37.04 -5.54 -28.72
N PRO A 630 -38.14 -6.18 -28.29
CA PRO A 630 -38.15 -6.99 -27.07
C PRO A 630 -37.29 -8.25 -27.23
N LYS A 631 -36.75 -8.76 -26.10
CA LYS A 631 -35.87 -9.94 -26.04
C LYS A 631 -34.60 -9.83 -26.90
N MET A 632 -34.22 -8.62 -27.30
CA MET A 632 -32.96 -8.36 -27.99
C MET A 632 -31.92 -7.81 -27.01
N GLN A 633 -30.66 -8.12 -27.29
CA GLN A 633 -29.54 -7.63 -26.51
C GLN A 633 -29.07 -6.28 -27.06
N TYR A 634 -28.81 -5.35 -26.15
CA TYR A 634 -28.29 -4.02 -26.44
C TYR A 634 -27.06 -3.76 -25.60
N GLU A 635 -26.08 -3.07 -26.19
CA GLU A 635 -24.90 -2.56 -25.51
C GLU A 635 -25.01 -1.03 -25.40
N LEU A 636 -24.78 -0.53 -24.19
CA LEU A 636 -24.52 0.87 -23.92
C LEU A 636 -23.05 1.05 -23.62
N SER A 637 -22.37 1.92 -24.36
CA SER A 637 -20.95 2.23 -24.13
C SER A 637 -20.64 3.69 -24.37
N GLY A 638 -19.53 4.16 -23.80
CA GLY A 638 -19.10 5.55 -23.88
C GLY A 638 -17.95 5.84 -22.94
N TRP A 639 -17.71 7.12 -22.69
CA TRP A 639 -16.63 7.58 -21.83
C TRP A 639 -17.16 8.40 -20.66
N LEU A 640 -16.56 8.19 -19.50
CA LEU A 640 -16.85 8.95 -18.29
C LEU A 640 -15.57 9.46 -17.68
N LYS A 641 -15.62 10.65 -17.10
CA LYS A 641 -14.58 11.23 -16.26
C LYS A 641 -15.23 11.85 -15.04
N SER A 642 -14.60 11.75 -13.89
CA SER A 642 -15.14 12.28 -12.64
C SER A 642 -14.08 13.05 -11.86
N SER A 643 -14.49 14.12 -11.19
CA SER A 643 -13.62 14.86 -10.29
C SER A 643 -14.37 15.25 -9.03
N SER A 644 -13.74 14.96 -7.90
CA SER A 644 -14.23 15.27 -6.57
C SER A 644 -15.66 14.76 -6.34
N ILE A 645 -15.96 13.53 -6.78
CA ILE A 645 -17.24 12.89 -6.47
C ILE A 645 -17.21 12.42 -5.03
N TYR A 646 -18.04 13.05 -4.20
CA TYR A 646 -18.10 12.82 -2.75
C TYR A 646 -19.56 12.80 -2.26
N GLY A 647 -19.76 12.43 -0.99
CA GLY A 647 -21.10 12.35 -0.39
C GLY A 647 -21.65 10.92 -0.36
N THR A 648 -22.97 10.79 -0.51
CA THR A 648 -23.69 9.51 -0.32
C THR A 648 -24.16 8.86 -1.63
N GLY A 649 -24.27 9.61 -2.72
CA GLY A 649 -24.63 9.11 -4.05
C GLY A 649 -23.46 9.20 -5.04
N TYR A 650 -23.69 9.15 -6.35
CA TYR A 650 -22.65 8.91 -7.36
C TYR A 650 -22.93 9.63 -8.69
N GLY A 651 -21.91 9.74 -9.54
CA GLY A 651 -22.13 9.89 -10.98
C GLY A 651 -22.62 8.58 -11.58
N VAL A 652 -23.58 8.62 -12.50
CA VAL A 652 -24.22 7.41 -13.03
C VAL A 652 -24.50 7.50 -14.52
N VAL A 653 -24.42 6.35 -15.19
CA VAL A 653 -25.09 6.08 -16.46
C VAL A 653 -26.07 4.93 -16.24
N THR A 654 -27.35 5.20 -16.44
CA THR A 654 -28.45 4.26 -16.18
C THR A 654 -29.24 4.03 -17.46
N LEU A 655 -29.69 2.79 -17.66
CA LEU A 655 -30.62 2.43 -18.72
C LEU A 655 -31.99 2.10 -18.12
N ILE A 656 -33.05 2.68 -18.68
CA ILE A 656 -34.43 2.42 -18.29
C ILE A 656 -35.18 1.77 -19.45
N GLU A 657 -35.85 0.67 -19.14
CA GLU A 657 -36.79 -0.01 -20.02
C GLU A 657 -38.22 0.43 -19.75
N ASP A 658 -39.00 0.54 -20.82
CA ASP A 658 -40.42 0.83 -20.73
C ASP A 658 -41.25 0.09 -21.80
N ASN A 659 -42.46 -0.30 -21.43
CA ASN A 659 -43.42 -1.02 -22.28
C ASN A 659 -44.28 -0.11 -23.19
N GLY A 660 -44.05 1.21 -23.14
CA GLY A 660 -44.81 2.23 -23.88
C GLY A 660 -45.83 2.99 -23.02
N ASN A 661 -46.23 2.41 -21.88
CA ASN A 661 -47.27 2.94 -20.99
C ASN A 661 -46.74 3.35 -19.61
N TRP A 662 -45.44 3.22 -19.33
CA TRP A 662 -44.86 3.47 -18.01
C TRP A 662 -45.32 2.50 -16.90
N GLU A 663 -45.88 1.34 -17.26
CA GLU A 663 -46.40 0.34 -16.31
C GLU A 663 -45.35 -0.72 -15.92
N ASP A 664 -44.56 -1.21 -16.89
CA ASP A 664 -43.47 -2.17 -16.65
C ASP A 664 -42.10 -1.50 -16.85
N LYS A 665 -41.53 -0.94 -15.78
CA LYS A 665 -40.21 -0.30 -15.82
C LYS A 665 -39.13 -1.15 -15.17
N ARG A 666 -37.98 -1.25 -15.83
CA ARG A 666 -36.74 -1.76 -15.23
C ARG A 666 -35.65 -0.71 -15.39
N SER A 667 -34.98 -0.37 -14.29
CA SER A 667 -33.85 0.55 -14.28
C SER A 667 -32.59 -0.24 -13.94
N THR A 668 -31.55 -0.06 -14.74
CA THR A 668 -30.27 -0.75 -14.57
C THR A 668 -29.15 0.28 -14.64
N ASP A 669 -28.43 0.47 -13.54
CA ASP A 669 -27.21 1.28 -13.54
C ASP A 669 -26.12 0.51 -14.29
N ILE A 670 -25.68 1.07 -15.42
CA ILE A 670 -24.67 0.48 -16.29
C ILE A 670 -23.28 0.78 -15.77
N GLU A 671 -23.05 2.03 -15.33
CA GLU A 671 -21.76 2.46 -14.80
C GLU A 671 -21.96 3.46 -13.65
N ILE A 672 -21.11 3.39 -12.64
CA ILE A 672 -21.17 4.21 -11.43
C ILE A 672 -19.78 4.80 -11.15
N MET A 673 -19.71 6.12 -11.04
CA MET A 673 -18.52 6.86 -10.64
C MET A 673 -18.70 7.38 -9.21
N ASP A 674 -17.91 6.89 -8.27
CA ASP A 674 -17.98 7.26 -6.86
C ASP A 674 -16.70 7.91 -6.31
N GLU A 675 -15.67 8.04 -7.14
CA GLU A 675 -14.41 8.69 -6.84
C GLU A 675 -13.97 9.59 -8.01
N THR A 676 -12.79 10.20 -7.87
CA THR A 676 -12.12 10.90 -8.97
C THR A 676 -11.38 9.91 -9.85
N HIS A 677 -11.77 9.88 -11.12
CA HIS A 677 -11.17 9.08 -12.19
C HIS A 677 -10.82 9.97 -13.38
N GLY A 678 -9.78 9.59 -14.11
CA GLY A 678 -9.57 10.15 -15.44
C GLY A 678 -10.63 9.65 -16.40
N TRP A 679 -10.37 9.76 -17.69
CA TRP A 679 -11.30 9.21 -18.67
C TRP A 679 -11.26 7.68 -18.63
N GLN A 680 -12.42 7.07 -18.37
CA GLN A 680 -12.64 5.64 -18.37
C GLN A 680 -13.65 5.26 -19.45
N LEU A 681 -13.33 4.19 -20.17
CA LEU A 681 -14.28 3.56 -21.08
C LEU A 681 -15.25 2.74 -20.24
N PHE A 682 -16.55 2.89 -20.45
CA PHE A 682 -17.56 2.01 -19.86
C PHE A 682 -18.33 1.27 -20.94
N ARG A 683 -18.83 0.09 -20.59
CA ARG A 683 -19.52 -0.81 -21.50
C ARG A 683 -20.39 -1.77 -20.71
N GLY A 684 -21.70 -1.74 -20.96
CA GLY A 684 -22.63 -2.68 -20.34
C GLY A 684 -23.65 -3.19 -21.34
N THR A 685 -23.95 -4.48 -21.23
CA THR A 685 -24.97 -5.12 -22.07
C THR A 685 -26.20 -5.47 -21.25
N ILE A 686 -27.38 -5.28 -21.83
CA ILE A 686 -28.64 -5.74 -21.27
C ILE A 686 -29.41 -6.57 -22.29
N THR A 687 -30.24 -7.49 -21.79
CA THR A 687 -31.25 -8.17 -22.62
C THR A 687 -32.62 -7.58 -22.27
N THR A 688 -33.26 -6.96 -23.26
CA THR A 688 -34.57 -6.31 -23.07
C THR A 688 -35.65 -7.29 -22.64
N LEU A 689 -36.56 -6.84 -21.77
CA LEU A 689 -37.71 -7.62 -21.33
C LEU A 689 -38.66 -7.94 -22.50
N PRO A 690 -39.50 -8.98 -22.37
CA PRO A 690 -40.50 -9.34 -23.39
C PRO A 690 -41.50 -8.22 -23.71
N THR A 691 -41.71 -7.29 -22.78
CA THR A 691 -42.66 -6.18 -22.89
C THR A 691 -42.01 -4.87 -23.31
N THR A 692 -40.67 -4.79 -23.33
CA THR A 692 -39.95 -3.55 -23.63
C THR A 692 -40.20 -3.10 -25.07
N LYS A 693 -40.61 -1.84 -25.23
CA LYS A 693 -40.78 -1.17 -26.53
C LYS A 693 -39.81 0.00 -26.73
N ARG A 694 -39.42 0.65 -25.64
CA ARG A 694 -38.50 1.80 -25.68
C ARG A 694 -37.49 1.76 -24.54
N LEU A 695 -36.31 2.29 -24.82
CA LEU A 695 -35.24 2.54 -23.86
C LEU A 695 -35.07 4.03 -23.62
N PHE A 696 -34.61 4.38 -22.42
CA PHE A 696 -34.11 5.69 -22.07
C PHE A 696 -32.72 5.55 -21.47
N VAL A 697 -31.81 6.44 -21.84
CA VAL A 697 -30.49 6.56 -21.22
C VAL A 697 -30.52 7.75 -20.27
N LYS A 698 -30.26 7.51 -18.99
CA LYS A 698 -30.11 8.54 -17.96
C LYS A 698 -28.64 8.73 -17.63
N VAL A 699 -28.21 9.98 -17.49
CA VAL A 699 -26.83 10.33 -17.17
C VAL A 699 -26.83 11.48 -16.18
N GLY A 700 -25.91 11.44 -15.21
CA GLY A 700 -25.60 12.62 -14.41
C GLY A 700 -25.19 12.29 -12.99
N LEU A 701 -25.43 13.23 -12.08
CA LEU A 701 -25.11 13.12 -10.66
C LEU A 701 -26.35 12.74 -9.86
N PHE A 702 -26.25 11.74 -9.00
CA PHE A 702 -27.31 11.34 -8.07
C PHE A 702 -26.85 11.56 -6.64
N ASN A 703 -27.52 12.45 -5.90
CA ASN A 703 -27.30 12.71 -4.46
C ASN A 703 -25.81 12.83 -4.04
N THR A 704 -25.03 13.56 -4.84
CA THR A 704 -23.58 13.71 -4.69
C THR A 704 -23.16 15.14 -5.05
N PHE A 705 -21.94 15.51 -4.72
CA PHE A 705 -21.31 16.72 -5.25
C PHE A 705 -20.00 16.36 -5.94
N GLY A 706 -19.57 17.24 -6.84
CA GLY A 706 -18.41 17.04 -7.71
C GLY A 706 -18.74 17.39 -9.16
N THR A 707 -17.89 16.90 -10.06
CA THR A 707 -18.07 17.07 -11.50
C THR A 707 -18.01 15.73 -12.22
N LEU A 708 -18.96 15.50 -13.12
CA LEU A 708 -18.99 14.35 -14.04
C LEU A 708 -18.94 14.88 -15.47
N TRP A 709 -18.06 14.32 -16.29
CA TRP A 709 -18.03 14.52 -17.73
C TRP A 709 -18.38 13.22 -18.44
N VAL A 710 -19.17 13.33 -19.49
CA VAL A 710 -19.67 12.21 -20.26
C VAL A 710 -19.52 12.50 -21.74
N ASP A 711 -18.98 11.55 -22.50
CA ASP A 711 -18.70 11.76 -23.92
C ASP A 711 -18.89 10.45 -24.71
N GLY A 712 -19.27 10.58 -25.97
CA GLY A 712 -19.32 9.48 -26.93
C GLY A 712 -20.30 8.36 -26.60
N ILE A 713 -21.40 8.64 -25.88
CA ILE A 713 -22.39 7.59 -25.55
C ILE A 713 -23.03 7.02 -26.81
N ARG A 714 -23.08 5.68 -26.88
CA ARG A 714 -23.68 4.91 -27.96
C ARG A 714 -24.54 3.80 -27.37
N LEU A 715 -25.70 3.58 -27.98
CA LEU A 715 -26.57 2.46 -27.71
C LEU A 715 -26.76 1.67 -29.00
N ILE A 716 -26.38 0.40 -29.00
CA ILE A 716 -26.40 -0.44 -30.19
C ILE A 716 -27.02 -1.79 -29.92
N GLN A 717 -27.73 -2.34 -30.90
CA GLN A 717 -28.26 -3.69 -30.84
C GLN A 717 -27.13 -4.67 -31.18
N VAL A 718 -26.89 -5.66 -30.31
CA VAL A 718 -25.86 -6.70 -30.50
C VAL A 718 -26.51 -8.04 -30.86
N ASP A 719 -25.89 -8.78 -31.79
CA ASP A 719 -26.29 -10.16 -32.08
C ASP A 719 -25.60 -11.11 -31.09
N PRO A 720 -26.35 -11.82 -30.23
CA PRO A 720 -25.79 -12.74 -29.25
C PRO A 720 -25.03 -13.92 -29.89
N ARG A 721 -25.16 -14.15 -31.21
CA ARG A 721 -24.44 -15.21 -31.94
C ARG A 721 -23.07 -14.79 -32.46
N VAL A 722 -22.76 -13.50 -32.48
CA VAL A 722 -21.40 -13.04 -32.79
C VAL A 722 -20.63 -13.04 -31.47
N PRO A 723 -19.61 -13.90 -31.29
CA PRO A 723 -18.81 -13.88 -30.08
C PRO A 723 -18.20 -12.50 -29.95
N TYR A 724 -18.58 -11.84 -28.87
CA TYR A 724 -18.14 -10.51 -28.53
C TYR A 724 -16.61 -10.49 -28.48
N GLN A 725 -15.97 -9.61 -29.27
CA GLN A 725 -14.53 -9.36 -29.09
C GLN A 725 -14.36 -8.85 -27.68
N ALA A 726 -13.53 -9.57 -26.91
CA ALA A 726 -13.34 -9.47 -25.46
C ALA A 726 -13.67 -8.08 -24.89
N ASP A 727 -14.46 -8.06 -23.82
CA ASP A 727 -14.52 -6.90 -22.94
C ASP A 727 -13.07 -6.53 -22.56
N PRO A 728 -12.56 -5.35 -22.96
CA PRO A 728 -11.19 -4.94 -22.66
C PRO A 728 -10.93 -4.81 -21.16
N MET A 729 -11.98 -4.81 -20.32
CA MET A 729 -11.86 -4.91 -18.86
C MET A 729 -11.51 -6.30 -18.35
N VAL A 730 -11.53 -7.32 -19.22
CA VAL A 730 -11.05 -8.67 -18.86
C VAL A 730 -9.53 -8.68 -18.98
N PRO A 731 -8.81 -9.01 -17.89
CA PRO A 731 -7.36 -9.06 -17.95
C PRO A 731 -6.86 -10.01 -19.02
N CYS A 732 -5.74 -9.66 -19.65
CA CYS A 732 -5.11 -10.43 -20.71
C CYS A 732 -4.57 -11.75 -20.14
N LYS A 733 -5.37 -12.80 -20.19
CA LYS A 733 -5.02 -14.14 -19.71
C LYS A 733 -4.11 -14.90 -20.66
#